data_AF-A0A3A1Y6M8-F1
#
_entry.id   AF-A0A3A1Y6M8-F1
#
_cell.length_a   1.000
_cell.length_b   1.000
_cell.length_c   1.000
_cell.angle_alpha   90.00
_cell.angle_beta   90.00
_cell.angle_gamma   90.00
#
_symmetry.space_group_name_H-M   'P 1'
#
loop_
_entity.id
_entity.type
_entity.pdbx_description
1 polymer ?
#
loop_
_entity_poly.entity_id
_entity_poly.type
_entity_poly.pdbx_seq_one_letter_code
_entity_poly.pdbx_strand_id
1 'polypeptide(L)'
;MINNIFSNFSLEKISKAKINIQEDRLTSQEYDDIYYQHDNPIDECTYTYLWKSKLLQTITQNLLQKSQTVLKCLEIGFGTGLNFLTTLSALTAYREVKNLDYFRLAEYSLSAAKAHKEIKSHLVNIFSSPKYSTNDTKFSSSLGKKITANIAQNKFYEFLYLDIRGLEQTLLTDKYIKMLVDSENNFFLDICLEHLESLVSCEGFKTNIAPKSIALNQEFLVQYLSLEKFPVDKDVLYQTQTNFFVPKLEVATPTFINLSLYSILEQLFDLDNFAQQELEQRFLTYLASSAFKQEFASQYSQAEFNQLKSKAKAQVQKLVSYYWHLAKMGYFVHLISTAFPLDLKKIQNKIRDNNLEAIEQLYGNGNIANSASITFNCSNNVFNLYFDTAQKVFNEYALALGPASVDIIYLDGFNPNNNLDLWNTNLYASLAFFAKDNCSLTTFTSASKVGKGLAQVGFTLSKTPGYNKSKSITAIYTDRTKLAQLLKEYYADSVKEKIYHQMPMASPEELNEILTQAYPYYKGDKFTLPFQGKIDKQLINKLYLISQGRYLPQLTFPYTQLDAHVIKELIQGKKQAHVLGKGIAGISIANYLRQLGIEVLTSEKATENKASINPIGLVYPQLFDDDPSLVQLHINAFNYNRSNFKQQGDFVEPSKIYLSNQSSVQPNLAWEFVSQLSNATFIIAGYKHYVNRAVEYYTRATNITSPQIGVEFICTGASLRDEFTHLTLSSGKTSYIFLFDFIALLEHFPHLEQELILERLANSNCSFGYFTSGLIKSSKEINLNSEVNLDKAIILFGATHHNNLAATDLLGQEEKDNLHNVQEFVKALQLDQETEFTLALSKLVEQNQWEIKFGSRVNIRDRFPLMGQKYEHKAYTSALAQYKHKKYSEKVNLDALNFTLEANKYYLGGLGSRGLNLAPLLAVNLVHMALGLSLSLPDRIIQKTNPQRLLASQTLKGLS
;
A
#
# COMPACT_ATOMS: atom_id res chain seq x y z
N MET A 1 -28.24 -11.49 21.64
CA MET A 1 -28.16 -10.34 20.69
C MET A 1 -27.26 -9.24 21.23
N ILE A 2 -27.44 -8.80 22.48
CA ILE A 2 -26.51 -7.87 23.18
C ILE A 2 -25.09 -8.46 23.35
N ASN A 3 -24.95 -9.72 23.77
CA ASN A 3 -23.64 -10.40 23.78
C ASN A 3 -23.02 -10.56 22.38
N ASN A 4 -23.79 -10.48 21.28
CA ASN A 4 -23.24 -10.50 19.91
C ASN A 4 -22.77 -9.11 19.45
N ILE A 5 -23.25 -8.03 20.06
CA ILE A 5 -22.76 -6.67 19.82
C ILE A 5 -21.47 -6.46 20.61
N PHE A 6 -21.39 -6.98 21.84
CA PHE A 6 -20.17 -6.95 22.65
C PHE A 6 -19.11 -7.99 22.28
N SER A 7 -19.48 -9.16 21.75
CA SER A 7 -18.51 -10.08 21.15
C SER A 7 -17.85 -9.51 19.90
N ASN A 8 -18.50 -8.54 19.24
CA ASN A 8 -17.95 -7.81 18.08
C ASN A 8 -17.29 -6.48 18.47
N PHE A 9 -17.37 -6.09 19.75
CA PHE A 9 -16.71 -4.92 20.35
C PHE A 9 -15.49 -5.31 21.18
N SER A 10 -14.93 -6.49 20.93
CA SER A 10 -13.50 -6.58 21.07
C SER A 10 -12.91 -5.77 19.89
N LEU A 11 -12.28 -4.64 20.18
CA LEU A 11 -10.94 -4.49 19.61
C LEU A 11 -10.21 -5.73 20.13
N GLU A 12 -10.38 -6.85 19.45
CA GLU A 12 -9.73 -8.10 19.79
C GLU A 12 -8.27 -7.73 19.70
N LYS A 13 -7.68 -7.46 20.87
CA LYS A 13 -6.34 -6.91 20.97
C LYS A 13 -5.51 -7.83 20.13
N ILE A 14 -5.03 -7.35 18.99
CA ILE A 14 -4.44 -8.23 18.00
C ILE A 14 -3.30 -8.89 18.75
N SER A 15 -3.40 -10.22 18.88
CA SER A 15 -2.45 -10.95 19.71
C SER A 15 -1.07 -10.70 19.11
N LYS A 16 -0.13 -10.29 19.96
CA LYS A 16 1.25 -10.12 19.49
C LYS A 16 1.80 -11.49 19.13
N ALA A 17 2.69 -11.52 18.14
CA ALA A 17 3.42 -12.74 17.84
C ALA A 17 4.20 -13.21 19.08
N LYS A 18 4.08 -14.49 19.42
CA LYS A 18 4.89 -15.10 20.46
C LYS A 18 6.25 -15.43 19.87
N ILE A 19 7.26 -14.64 20.25
CA ILE A 19 8.62 -14.75 19.71
C ILE A 19 9.60 -15.30 20.75
N ASN A 20 10.60 -16.03 20.28
CA ASN A 20 11.80 -16.35 21.06
C ASN A 20 13.01 -15.69 20.38
N ILE A 21 13.84 -15.01 21.17
CA ILE A 21 15.05 -14.33 20.72
C ILE A 21 16.23 -15.08 21.33
N GLN A 22 17.01 -15.74 20.48
CA GLN A 22 18.25 -16.43 20.87
C GLN A 22 19.35 -16.02 19.91
N GLU A 23 20.45 -15.46 20.42
CA GLU A 23 21.65 -15.12 19.62
C GLU A 23 21.29 -14.40 18.30
N ASP A 24 20.43 -13.37 18.38
CA ASP A 24 19.94 -12.57 17.22
C ASP A 24 19.08 -13.34 16.18
N ARG A 25 18.50 -14.48 16.56
CA ARG A 25 17.49 -15.20 15.78
C ARG A 25 16.10 -14.99 16.35
N LEU A 26 15.19 -14.52 15.49
CA LEU A 26 13.76 -14.46 15.80
C LEU A 26 13.05 -15.73 15.29
N THR A 27 12.41 -16.45 16.21
CA THR A 27 11.59 -17.63 15.94
C THR A 27 10.16 -17.43 16.44
N SER A 28 9.19 -17.97 15.71
CA SER A 28 7.80 -18.04 16.13
C SER A 28 7.57 -19.24 17.03
N GLN A 29 7.08 -19.02 18.25
CA GLN A 29 6.71 -20.09 19.16
C GLN A 29 5.42 -20.82 18.70
N GLU A 30 4.56 -20.16 17.93
CA GLU A 30 3.29 -20.75 17.46
C GLU A 30 3.53 -21.74 16.33
N TYR A 31 4.47 -21.43 15.43
CA TYR A 31 4.73 -22.22 14.22
C TYR A 31 6.01 -23.04 14.30
N ASP A 32 6.80 -22.86 15.37
CA ASP A 32 8.12 -23.47 15.56
C ASP A 32 9.00 -23.31 14.31
N ASP A 33 9.12 -22.05 13.85
CA ASP A 33 9.77 -21.70 12.59
C ASP A 33 10.43 -20.31 12.68
N ILE A 34 11.40 -20.03 11.80
CA ILE A 34 12.18 -18.79 11.79
C ILE A 34 11.47 -17.68 11.01
N TYR A 35 11.69 -16.41 11.39
CA TYR A 35 11.22 -15.27 10.60
C TYR A 35 12.12 -14.94 9.41
N TYR A 36 13.43 -15.16 9.53
CA TYR A 36 14.41 -14.96 8.46
C TYR A 36 15.67 -15.79 8.73
N GLN A 37 16.40 -16.15 7.66
CA GLN A 37 17.70 -16.83 7.79
C GLN A 37 18.76 -15.88 8.39
N HIS A 38 19.54 -16.35 9.36
CA HIS A 38 20.50 -15.49 10.06
C HIS A 38 21.73 -15.10 9.21
N ASP A 39 22.29 -16.06 8.46
CA ASP A 39 23.58 -15.87 7.82
C ASP A 39 23.50 -14.91 6.61
N ASN A 40 22.40 -14.97 5.84
CA ASN A 40 22.22 -14.14 4.64
C ASN A 40 20.74 -13.77 4.35
N PRO A 41 20.05 -13.08 5.28
CA PRO A 41 18.62 -12.78 5.14
C PRO A 41 18.32 -11.87 3.95
N ILE A 42 19.15 -10.85 3.74
CA ILE A 42 19.00 -9.90 2.63
C ILE A 42 19.13 -10.62 1.29
N ASP A 43 20.07 -11.55 1.15
CA ASP A 43 20.29 -12.26 -0.10
C ASP A 43 19.15 -13.23 -0.43
N GLU A 44 18.67 -14.01 0.55
CA GLU A 44 17.50 -14.89 0.34
C GLU A 44 16.28 -14.08 -0.08
N CYS A 45 16.01 -12.97 0.64
CA CYS A 45 14.91 -12.07 0.35
C CYS A 45 15.04 -11.47 -1.06
N THR A 46 16.22 -10.91 -1.37
CA THR A 46 16.51 -10.29 -2.67
C THR A 46 16.38 -11.30 -3.81
N TYR A 47 16.88 -12.53 -3.65
CA TYR A 47 16.75 -13.56 -4.67
C TYR A 47 15.30 -14.04 -4.82
N THR A 48 14.66 -14.42 -3.71
CA THR A 48 13.37 -15.12 -3.72
C THR A 48 12.21 -14.19 -4.07
N TYR A 49 12.22 -12.96 -3.54
CA TYR A 49 11.09 -12.04 -3.67
C TYR A 49 11.37 -10.93 -4.67
N LEU A 50 12.56 -10.33 -4.69
CA LEU A 50 12.82 -9.24 -5.64
C LEU A 50 13.22 -9.74 -7.04
N TRP A 51 14.26 -10.57 -7.16
CA TRP A 51 14.77 -11.07 -8.43
C TRP A 51 13.75 -11.97 -9.15
N LYS A 52 13.24 -12.98 -8.45
CA LYS A 52 12.33 -13.97 -9.05
C LYS A 52 10.94 -13.42 -9.37
N SER A 53 10.47 -12.40 -8.66
CA SER A 53 9.16 -11.81 -8.97
C SER A 53 9.18 -10.96 -10.23
N LYS A 54 10.38 -10.55 -10.68
CA LYS A 54 10.59 -9.64 -11.80
C LYS A 54 10.01 -8.25 -11.55
N LEU A 55 10.04 -7.76 -10.30
CA LEU A 55 9.50 -6.44 -9.95
C LEU A 55 10.07 -5.31 -10.80
N LEU A 56 11.39 -5.18 -10.83
CA LEU A 56 12.06 -4.09 -11.55
C LEU A 56 11.90 -4.22 -13.07
N GLN A 57 11.84 -5.45 -13.60
CA GLN A 57 11.56 -5.72 -15.00
C GLN A 57 10.13 -5.29 -15.36
N THR A 58 9.14 -5.62 -14.51
CA THR A 58 7.74 -5.23 -14.72
C THR A 58 7.58 -3.71 -14.70
N ILE A 59 8.23 -3.02 -13.76
CA ILE A 59 8.28 -1.55 -13.73
C ILE A 59 8.86 -1.02 -15.04
N THR A 60 10.03 -1.53 -15.44
CA THR A 60 10.72 -1.10 -16.67
C THR A 60 9.84 -1.30 -17.90
N GLN A 61 9.24 -2.48 -18.05
CA GLN A 61 8.37 -2.82 -19.16
C GLN A 61 7.17 -1.86 -19.23
N ASN A 62 6.54 -1.57 -18.10
CA ASN A 62 5.38 -0.66 -18.04
C ASN A 62 5.73 0.78 -18.44
N LEU A 63 6.89 1.28 -18.00
CA LEU A 63 7.37 2.61 -18.40
C LEU A 63 7.62 2.70 -19.91
N LEU A 64 8.15 1.65 -20.51
CA LEU A 64 8.41 1.57 -21.96
C LEU A 64 7.12 1.44 -22.79
N GLN A 65 6.17 0.62 -22.34
CA GLN A 65 4.91 0.35 -23.05
C GLN A 65 3.86 1.46 -22.90
N LYS A 66 4.16 2.53 -22.14
CA LYS A 66 3.29 3.70 -21.92
C LYS A 66 1.93 3.39 -21.27
N SER A 67 1.66 2.16 -20.83
CA SER A 67 0.32 1.65 -20.50
C SER A 67 -0.05 1.76 -19.01
N GLN A 68 0.92 1.70 -18.09
CA GLN A 68 0.63 1.63 -16.65
C GLN A 68 1.66 2.40 -15.81
N THR A 69 1.19 3.28 -14.93
CA THR A 69 2.03 4.12 -14.04
C THR A 69 1.85 3.83 -12.55
N VAL A 70 0.97 2.88 -12.20
CA VAL A 70 0.71 2.43 -10.83
C VAL A 70 0.96 0.93 -10.78
N LEU A 71 1.88 0.50 -9.92
CA LEU A 71 2.21 -0.91 -9.72
C LEU A 71 1.85 -1.34 -8.30
N LYS A 72 1.25 -2.52 -8.13
CA LYS A 72 0.88 -3.04 -6.82
C LYS A 72 1.61 -4.35 -6.52
N CYS A 73 2.31 -4.38 -5.39
CA CYS A 73 2.91 -5.57 -4.79
C CYS A 73 2.08 -5.98 -3.57
N LEU A 74 1.72 -7.26 -3.48
CA LEU A 74 1.01 -7.86 -2.35
C LEU A 74 1.90 -8.88 -1.66
N GLU A 75 2.23 -8.62 -0.41
CA GLU A 75 2.88 -9.57 0.47
C GLU A 75 1.85 -10.23 1.40
N ILE A 76 1.96 -11.55 1.52
CA ILE A 76 1.35 -12.31 2.59
C ILE A 76 2.45 -12.61 3.60
N GLY A 77 2.25 -12.28 4.87
CA GLY A 77 3.26 -12.45 5.92
C GLY A 77 4.29 -11.33 5.94
N PHE A 78 4.01 -10.24 6.64
CA PHE A 78 4.96 -9.15 6.85
C PHE A 78 6.18 -9.60 7.66
N GLY A 79 5.94 -10.41 8.69
CA GLY A 79 6.97 -10.93 9.60
C GLY A 79 7.77 -9.79 10.23
N THR A 80 9.03 -9.65 9.81
CA THR A 80 9.96 -8.62 10.28
C THR A 80 10.08 -7.42 9.36
N GLY A 81 9.28 -7.34 8.29
CA GLY A 81 9.29 -6.28 7.30
C GLY A 81 10.49 -6.28 6.36
N LEU A 82 11.25 -7.38 6.30
CA LEU A 82 12.47 -7.44 5.51
C LEU A 82 12.21 -7.35 3.99
N ASN A 83 11.17 -8.03 3.49
CA ASN A 83 10.78 -7.94 2.08
C ASN A 83 10.37 -6.52 1.71
N PHE A 84 9.68 -5.83 2.62
CA PHE A 84 9.30 -4.42 2.49
C PHE A 84 10.53 -3.51 2.37
N LEU A 85 11.50 -3.59 3.31
CA LEU A 85 12.72 -2.76 3.28
C LEU A 85 13.61 -3.08 2.07
N THR A 86 13.73 -4.35 1.71
CA THR A 86 14.47 -4.79 0.51
C THR A 86 13.84 -4.25 -0.77
N THR A 87 12.51 -4.28 -0.85
CA THR A 87 11.75 -3.70 -1.97
C THR A 87 11.94 -2.18 -2.04
N LEU A 88 11.83 -1.46 -0.92
CA LEU A 88 12.05 -0.02 -0.86
C LEU A 88 13.49 0.36 -1.28
N SER A 89 14.48 -0.41 -0.84
CA SER A 89 15.89 -0.22 -1.21
C SER A 89 16.11 -0.41 -2.71
N ALA A 90 15.51 -1.45 -3.29
CA ALA A 90 15.56 -1.69 -4.73
C ALA A 90 14.86 -0.60 -5.56
N LEU A 91 13.70 -0.14 -5.12
CA LEU A 91 13.00 0.98 -5.77
C LEU A 91 13.80 2.28 -5.70
N THR A 92 14.46 2.52 -4.57
CA THR A 92 15.35 3.68 -4.40
C THR A 92 16.53 3.61 -5.36
N ALA A 93 17.23 2.47 -5.43
CA ALA A 93 18.32 2.27 -6.40
C ALA A 93 17.82 2.40 -7.85
N TYR A 94 16.66 1.82 -8.17
CA TYR A 94 16.09 1.88 -9.51
C TYR A 94 15.80 3.32 -9.96
N ARG A 95 15.25 4.15 -9.08
CA ARG A 95 15.00 5.57 -9.38
C ARG A 95 16.28 6.36 -9.65
N GLU A 96 17.38 6.03 -8.98
CA GLU A 96 18.68 6.67 -9.27
C GLU A 96 19.27 6.18 -10.60
N VAL A 97 19.11 4.89 -10.91
CA VAL A 97 19.65 4.27 -12.13
C VAL A 97 18.87 4.68 -13.38
N LYS A 98 17.54 4.83 -13.30
CA LYS A 98 16.69 5.15 -14.46
C LYS A 98 16.97 6.52 -15.08
N ASN A 99 17.55 7.44 -14.31
CA ASN A 99 17.83 8.83 -14.72
C ASN A 99 19.19 8.97 -15.43
N LEU A 100 19.87 7.87 -15.73
CA LEU A 100 21.15 7.88 -16.43
C LEU A 100 20.99 8.33 -17.88
N ASP A 101 22.01 9.01 -18.40
CA ASP A 101 22.10 9.33 -19.81
C ASP A 101 22.48 8.09 -20.63
N TYR A 102 21.47 7.40 -21.13
CA TYR A 102 21.63 6.20 -21.95
C TYR A 102 22.26 6.46 -23.33
N PHE A 103 22.36 7.71 -23.80
CA PHE A 103 23.09 7.98 -25.04
C PHE A 103 24.60 7.79 -24.87
N ARG A 104 25.12 8.11 -23.68
CA ARG A 104 26.52 7.79 -23.33
C ARG A 104 26.78 6.28 -23.33
N LEU A 105 25.83 5.45 -22.88
CA LEU A 105 25.91 3.98 -23.00
C LEU A 105 26.10 3.52 -24.45
N ALA A 106 25.46 4.21 -25.40
CA ALA A 106 25.59 3.92 -26.82
C ALA A 106 26.93 4.40 -27.40
N GLU A 107 27.58 5.40 -26.81
CA GLU A 107 28.96 5.81 -27.15
C GLU A 107 30.01 4.86 -26.58
N TYR A 108 29.75 4.27 -25.41
CA TYR A 108 30.54 3.16 -24.88
C TYR A 108 30.41 1.86 -25.69
N SER A 109 29.60 1.79 -26.76
CA SER A 109 29.53 0.64 -27.68
C SER A 109 30.86 0.29 -28.38
N LEU A 110 31.87 1.16 -28.35
CA LEU A 110 33.26 0.79 -28.68
C LEU A 110 33.83 -0.27 -27.71
N SER A 111 33.36 -0.33 -26.46
CA SER A 111 33.59 -1.42 -25.52
C SER A 111 32.78 -2.68 -25.87
N ALA A 112 31.62 -2.56 -26.53
CA ALA A 112 30.81 -3.71 -26.93
C ALA A 112 31.53 -4.64 -27.92
N ALA A 113 32.45 -4.13 -28.76
CA ALA A 113 33.33 -4.96 -29.59
C ALA A 113 34.37 -5.75 -28.75
N LYS A 114 34.83 -5.18 -27.63
CA LYS A 114 35.73 -5.82 -26.67
C LYS A 114 34.96 -6.81 -25.77
N ALA A 115 33.77 -6.44 -25.30
CA ALA A 115 32.79 -7.29 -24.64
C ALA A 115 32.49 -8.50 -25.51
N HIS A 116 32.16 -8.26 -26.78
CA HIS A 116 31.90 -9.29 -27.78
C HIS A 116 33.05 -10.29 -27.86
N LYS A 117 34.31 -9.82 -27.95
CA LYS A 117 35.49 -10.71 -27.97
C LYS A 117 35.66 -11.51 -26.67
N GLU A 118 35.42 -10.91 -25.51
CA GLU A 118 35.52 -11.57 -24.20
C GLU A 118 34.40 -12.60 -23.99
N ILE A 119 33.16 -12.24 -24.32
CA ILE A 119 31.97 -13.10 -24.28
C ILE A 119 32.15 -14.28 -25.23
N LYS A 120 32.56 -14.00 -26.49
CA LYS A 120 32.90 -15.02 -27.50
C LYS A 120 33.95 -16.01 -26.96
N SER A 121 35.06 -15.51 -26.42
CA SER A 121 36.12 -16.35 -25.82
C SER A 121 35.60 -17.22 -24.66
N HIS A 122 34.71 -16.69 -23.84
CA HIS A 122 34.17 -17.42 -22.71
C HIS A 122 33.11 -18.46 -23.11
N LEU A 123 32.22 -18.14 -24.06
CA LEU A 123 31.26 -19.09 -24.63
C LEU A 123 32.01 -20.26 -25.29
N VAL A 124 33.05 -19.99 -26.07
CA VAL A 124 33.94 -21.02 -26.64
C VAL A 124 34.47 -21.94 -25.53
N ASN A 125 34.99 -21.39 -24.43
CA ASN A 125 35.49 -22.21 -23.34
C ASN A 125 34.42 -23.08 -22.68
N ILE A 126 33.17 -22.61 -22.56
CA ILE A 126 32.06 -23.41 -22.00
C ILE A 126 31.73 -24.60 -22.90
N PHE A 127 31.53 -24.32 -24.19
CA PHE A 127 31.03 -25.32 -25.13
C PHE A 127 32.14 -26.27 -25.65
N SER A 128 33.42 -25.88 -25.61
CA SER A 128 34.53 -26.67 -26.18
C SER A 128 35.24 -27.63 -25.20
N SER A 129 34.79 -27.78 -23.95
CA SER A 129 35.55 -28.52 -22.92
C SER A 129 34.80 -29.77 -22.40
N PRO A 130 35.35 -30.98 -22.64
CA PRO A 130 34.71 -32.26 -22.28
C PRO A 130 34.51 -32.50 -20.77
N LYS A 131 35.17 -31.69 -19.91
CA LYS A 131 35.32 -31.90 -18.46
C LYS A 131 34.46 -31.00 -17.57
N TYR A 132 33.59 -30.15 -18.12
CA TYR A 132 32.71 -29.35 -17.26
C TYR A 132 31.58 -30.22 -16.69
N SER A 133 31.86 -30.82 -15.54
CA SER A 133 30.82 -31.30 -14.64
C SER A 133 30.21 -30.10 -13.89
N THR A 134 28.89 -30.16 -13.73
CA THR A 134 27.88 -29.25 -13.15
C THR A 134 28.17 -28.53 -11.82
N ASN A 135 29.38 -28.61 -11.27
CA ASN A 135 29.78 -27.96 -10.02
C ASN A 135 30.73 -26.78 -10.22
N ASP A 136 31.27 -26.59 -11.42
CA ASP A 136 32.32 -25.59 -11.70
C ASP A 136 32.13 -25.01 -13.11
N THR A 137 31.06 -24.25 -13.35
CA THR A 137 31.03 -23.44 -14.59
C THR A 137 32.11 -22.37 -14.44
N LYS A 138 33.32 -22.64 -14.95
CA LYS A 138 34.41 -21.65 -15.01
C LYS A 138 33.97 -20.34 -15.68
N PHE A 139 32.87 -20.34 -16.44
CA PHE A 139 32.22 -19.12 -16.89
C PHE A 139 31.80 -18.20 -15.74
N SER A 140 30.93 -18.66 -14.83
CA SER A 140 30.48 -17.86 -13.69
C SER A 140 31.61 -17.52 -12.72
N SER A 141 32.55 -18.45 -12.49
CA SER A 141 33.66 -18.22 -11.57
C SER A 141 34.80 -17.38 -12.17
N SER A 142 35.10 -17.47 -13.47
CA SER A 142 36.06 -16.60 -14.18
C SER A 142 35.51 -15.20 -14.39
N LEU A 143 34.23 -15.09 -14.80
CA LEU A 143 33.50 -13.84 -14.91
C LEU A 143 33.44 -13.19 -13.51
N GLY A 144 33.03 -13.95 -12.49
CA GLY A 144 33.04 -13.53 -11.09
C GLY A 144 34.41 -13.04 -10.61
N LYS A 145 35.51 -13.76 -10.91
CA LYS A 145 36.89 -13.37 -10.54
C LYS A 145 37.39 -12.10 -11.24
N LYS A 146 37.08 -11.91 -12.53
CA LYS A 146 37.45 -10.68 -13.26
C LYS A 146 36.66 -9.46 -12.80
N ILE A 147 35.40 -9.66 -12.42
CA ILE A 147 34.56 -8.57 -11.90
C ILE A 147 34.91 -8.21 -10.46
N THR A 148 35.17 -9.20 -9.60
CA THR A 148 35.54 -8.96 -8.19
C THR A 148 36.79 -8.10 -8.05
N ALA A 149 37.63 -8.03 -9.09
CA ALA A 149 38.78 -7.14 -9.15
C ALA A 149 38.42 -5.64 -9.28
N ASN A 150 37.23 -5.29 -9.78
CA ASN A 150 36.81 -3.89 -9.98
C ASN A 150 35.54 -3.50 -9.20
N ILE A 151 34.69 -4.46 -8.80
CA ILE A 151 33.51 -4.22 -7.96
C ILE A 151 33.44 -5.37 -6.95
N ALA A 152 33.71 -5.05 -5.68
CA ALA A 152 33.77 -6.02 -4.59
C ALA A 152 32.53 -6.94 -4.54
N GLN A 153 32.80 -8.24 -4.30
CA GLN A 153 31.88 -9.33 -3.93
C GLN A 153 30.38 -9.07 -4.16
N ASN A 154 29.93 -9.00 -5.42
CA ASN A 154 28.55 -8.68 -5.71
C ASN A 154 27.65 -9.94 -5.74
N LYS A 155 26.68 -9.99 -4.83
CA LYS A 155 25.71 -11.09 -4.67
C LYS A 155 24.80 -11.32 -5.88
N PHE A 156 24.63 -10.30 -6.72
CA PHE A 156 23.92 -10.45 -7.99
C PHE A 156 24.49 -11.57 -8.87
N TYR A 157 25.82 -11.78 -8.87
CA TYR A 157 26.43 -12.85 -9.66
C TYR A 157 26.06 -14.25 -9.19
N GLU A 158 25.86 -14.42 -7.87
CA GLU A 158 25.36 -15.69 -7.32
C GLU A 158 23.93 -15.95 -7.80
N PHE A 159 23.09 -14.91 -7.88
CA PHE A 159 21.72 -15.03 -8.40
C PHE A 159 21.70 -15.46 -9.87
N LEU A 160 22.55 -14.83 -10.69
CA LEU A 160 22.72 -15.23 -12.09
C LEU A 160 23.21 -16.66 -12.23
N TYR A 161 24.19 -17.05 -11.42
CA TYR A 161 24.73 -18.40 -11.43
C TYR A 161 23.66 -19.44 -11.09
N LEU A 162 22.81 -19.17 -10.07
CA LEU A 162 21.70 -20.04 -9.72
C LEU A 162 20.71 -20.22 -10.87
N ASP A 163 20.43 -19.17 -11.64
CA ASP A 163 19.51 -19.23 -12.80
C ASP A 163 20.10 -20.04 -13.96
N ILE A 164 21.38 -19.79 -14.29
CA ILE A 164 22.12 -20.55 -15.32
C ILE A 164 22.16 -22.04 -14.95
N ARG A 165 22.47 -22.37 -13.70
CA ARG A 165 22.53 -23.75 -13.22
C ARG A 165 21.18 -24.46 -13.36
N GLY A 166 20.07 -23.75 -13.11
CA GLY A 166 18.72 -24.28 -13.31
C GLY A 166 18.43 -24.61 -14.78
N LEU A 167 18.82 -23.73 -15.70
CA LEU A 167 18.69 -23.97 -17.14
C LEU A 167 19.59 -25.12 -17.62
N GLU A 168 20.83 -25.21 -17.12
CA GLU A 168 21.78 -26.28 -17.44
C GLU A 168 21.25 -27.67 -17.02
N GLN A 169 20.80 -27.82 -15.77
CA GLN A 169 20.33 -29.10 -15.22
C GLN A 169 19.21 -29.74 -16.06
N THR A 170 18.41 -28.92 -16.73
CA THR A 170 17.27 -29.37 -17.54
C THR A 170 17.63 -29.65 -19.01
N LEU A 171 18.81 -29.22 -19.47
CA LEU A 171 19.17 -29.19 -20.90
C LEU A 171 20.41 -30.03 -21.24
N LEU A 172 21.53 -29.77 -20.58
CA LEU A 172 22.85 -30.33 -20.94
C LEU A 172 23.14 -31.69 -20.28
N THR A 173 22.19 -32.20 -19.49
CA THR A 173 22.21 -33.56 -18.92
C THR A 173 21.72 -34.62 -19.91
N ASP A 174 21.05 -34.23 -21.01
CA ASP A 174 20.65 -35.16 -22.08
C ASP A 174 21.85 -35.46 -22.99
N LYS A 175 22.25 -36.73 -23.07
CA LYS A 175 23.42 -37.17 -23.83
C LYS A 175 23.40 -36.73 -25.30
N TYR A 176 22.22 -36.65 -25.94
CA TYR A 176 22.11 -36.27 -27.35
C TYR A 176 22.30 -34.76 -27.51
N ILE A 177 21.74 -33.96 -26.61
CA ILE A 177 21.99 -32.51 -26.62
C ILE A 177 23.47 -32.22 -26.39
N LYS A 178 24.10 -32.98 -25.49
CA LYS A 178 25.54 -32.88 -25.25
C LYS A 178 26.37 -33.24 -26.50
N MET A 179 26.01 -34.28 -27.23
CA MET A 179 26.67 -34.63 -28.52
C MET A 179 26.58 -33.50 -29.56
N LEU A 180 25.46 -32.80 -29.63
CA LEU A 180 25.28 -31.65 -30.54
C LEU A 180 26.18 -30.47 -30.16
N VAL A 181 26.34 -30.23 -28.86
CA VAL A 181 27.12 -29.12 -28.32
C VAL A 181 28.63 -29.40 -28.39
N ASP A 182 29.04 -30.64 -28.12
CA ASP A 182 30.45 -31.07 -28.05
C ASP A 182 31.06 -31.42 -29.44
N SER A 183 30.36 -31.15 -30.55
CA SER A 183 30.82 -31.51 -31.91
C SER A 183 32.16 -30.87 -32.26
N GLU A 184 33.06 -31.59 -32.94
CA GLU A 184 34.45 -31.15 -33.20
C GLU A 184 34.60 -29.79 -33.91
N ASN A 185 33.58 -29.36 -34.67
CA ASN A 185 33.60 -28.08 -35.38
C ASN A 185 32.89 -26.92 -34.66
N ASN A 186 32.32 -27.12 -33.47
CA ASN A 186 31.62 -26.06 -32.72
C ASN A 186 30.45 -25.37 -33.48
N PHE A 187 29.76 -26.03 -34.43
CA PHE A 187 28.72 -25.38 -35.26
C PHE A 187 27.55 -24.75 -34.49
N PHE A 188 27.08 -25.38 -33.41
CA PHE A 188 26.05 -24.79 -32.53
C PHE A 188 26.51 -23.42 -32.03
N LEU A 189 27.75 -23.39 -31.58
CA LEU A 189 28.41 -22.19 -31.08
C LEU A 189 28.65 -21.19 -32.22
N ASP A 190 29.04 -21.63 -33.43
CA ASP A 190 29.26 -20.72 -34.55
C ASP A 190 27.96 -20.00 -34.97
N ILE A 191 26.84 -20.71 -35.10
CA ILE A 191 25.52 -20.09 -35.36
C ILE A 191 25.18 -19.06 -34.28
N CYS A 192 25.45 -19.43 -33.02
CA CYS A 192 25.27 -18.55 -31.87
C CYS A 192 26.19 -17.32 -31.94
N LEU A 193 27.47 -17.48 -32.30
CA LEU A 193 28.44 -16.38 -32.37
C LEU A 193 28.18 -15.45 -33.56
N GLU A 194 27.80 -15.98 -34.72
CA GLU A 194 27.37 -15.17 -35.88
C GLU A 194 26.12 -14.35 -35.54
N HIS A 195 25.18 -14.92 -34.79
CA HIS A 195 24.01 -14.19 -34.31
C HIS A 195 24.39 -13.10 -33.31
N LEU A 196 25.34 -13.39 -32.39
CA LEU A 196 25.90 -12.39 -31.47
C LEU A 196 26.48 -11.18 -32.23
N GLU A 197 27.23 -11.45 -33.31
CA GLU A 197 27.85 -10.43 -34.16
C GLU A 197 26.82 -9.54 -34.86
N SER A 198 25.74 -10.13 -35.39
CA SER A 198 24.65 -9.40 -36.04
C SER A 198 23.96 -8.41 -35.09
N LEU A 199 23.68 -8.85 -33.85
CA LEU A 199 22.96 -8.07 -32.85
C LEU A 199 23.73 -6.85 -32.32
N VAL A 200 25.05 -6.87 -32.42
CA VAL A 200 25.94 -5.90 -31.76
C VAL A 200 26.45 -4.84 -32.76
N SER A 201 26.00 -4.90 -34.01
CA SER A 201 26.24 -3.84 -34.98
C SER A 201 25.77 -2.47 -34.43
N CYS A 202 26.73 -1.54 -34.25
CA CYS A 202 26.56 -0.30 -33.47
C CYS A 202 25.43 0.63 -33.94
N GLU A 203 24.96 0.51 -35.19
CA GLU A 203 23.96 1.41 -35.80
C GLU A 203 22.52 1.10 -35.37
N GLY A 204 22.13 -0.18 -35.35
CA GLY A 204 20.81 -0.63 -34.87
C GLY A 204 20.65 -0.45 -33.36
N PHE A 205 21.75 -0.57 -32.62
CA PHE A 205 21.77 -0.33 -31.17
C PHE A 205 21.44 1.12 -30.81
N LYS A 206 22.06 2.09 -31.50
CA LYS A 206 21.85 3.53 -31.25
C LYS A 206 20.43 3.99 -31.59
N THR A 207 19.84 3.49 -32.67
CA THR A 207 18.49 3.87 -33.13
C THR A 207 17.38 3.37 -32.19
N ASN A 208 17.58 2.22 -31.53
CA ASN A 208 16.58 1.64 -30.61
C ASN A 208 16.58 2.24 -29.20
N ILE A 209 17.73 2.72 -28.69
CA ILE A 209 17.85 3.24 -27.33
C ILE A 209 17.20 4.62 -27.17
N ALA A 210 17.39 5.50 -28.17
CA ALA A 210 17.00 6.90 -28.10
C ALA A 210 15.53 7.17 -27.69
N PRO A 211 14.51 6.55 -28.30
CA PRO A 211 13.12 6.75 -27.88
C PRO A 211 12.79 6.04 -26.55
N LYS A 212 13.47 4.93 -26.23
CA LYS A 212 13.24 4.14 -25.02
C LYS A 212 13.85 4.79 -23.76
N SER A 213 14.99 5.48 -23.90
CA SER A 213 15.62 6.24 -22.80
C SER A 213 14.72 7.37 -22.30
N ILE A 214 14.07 8.10 -23.22
CA ILE A 214 13.08 9.12 -22.89
C ILE A 214 11.90 8.50 -22.13
N ALA A 215 11.48 7.29 -22.50
CA ALA A 215 10.37 6.61 -21.83
C ALA A 215 10.71 6.20 -20.38
N LEU A 216 11.95 5.80 -20.09
CA LEU A 216 12.40 5.42 -18.75
C LEU A 216 12.44 6.58 -17.75
N ASN A 217 12.58 7.82 -18.23
CA ASN A 217 12.52 9.01 -17.38
C ASN A 217 11.11 9.31 -16.84
N GLN A 218 10.08 8.55 -17.22
CA GLN A 218 8.72 8.74 -16.71
C GLN A 218 8.63 8.36 -15.22
N GLU A 219 7.85 9.14 -14.46
CA GLU A 219 7.53 8.86 -13.06
C GLU A 219 6.45 7.76 -12.93
N PHE A 220 6.49 7.06 -11.79
CA PHE A 220 5.55 5.99 -11.46
C PHE A 220 5.33 5.89 -9.94
N LEU A 221 4.15 5.36 -9.58
CA LEU A 221 3.78 5.03 -8.21
C LEU A 221 3.89 3.52 -8.01
N VAL A 222 4.39 3.14 -6.84
CA VAL A 222 4.32 1.75 -6.35
C VAL A 222 3.52 1.75 -5.07
N GLN A 223 2.58 0.81 -4.98
CA GLN A 223 1.89 0.49 -3.75
C GLN A 223 2.34 -0.88 -3.26
N TYR A 224 2.85 -0.93 -2.04
CA TYR A 224 3.19 -2.17 -1.37
C TYR A 224 2.12 -2.46 -0.30
N LEU A 225 1.45 -3.58 -0.48
CA LEU A 225 0.41 -4.09 0.40
C LEU A 225 1.01 -5.24 1.17
N SER A 226 0.82 -5.30 2.48
CA SER A 226 1.26 -6.45 3.27
C SER A 226 0.22 -6.82 4.31
N LEU A 227 0.13 -8.11 4.61
CA LEU A 227 -0.81 -8.68 5.56
C LEU A 227 -0.06 -9.44 6.64
N GLU A 228 -0.40 -9.19 7.90
CA GLU A 228 0.19 -9.88 9.04
C GLU A 228 -0.89 -10.33 10.03
N LYS A 229 -0.85 -11.60 10.42
CA LYS A 229 -1.82 -12.15 11.38
C LYS A 229 -1.50 -11.65 12.78
N PHE A 230 -0.23 -11.72 13.16
CA PHE A 230 0.22 -11.37 14.49
C PHE A 230 1.39 -10.39 14.38
N PRO A 231 1.18 -9.10 14.69
CA PRO A 231 2.28 -8.14 14.64
C PRO A 231 3.35 -8.56 15.66
N VAL A 232 4.61 -8.58 15.20
CA VAL A 232 5.77 -8.68 16.09
C VAL A 232 5.81 -7.44 16.97
N ASP A 233 6.39 -7.57 18.16
CA ASP A 233 6.55 -6.44 19.05
C ASP A 233 7.27 -5.27 18.36
N LYS A 234 6.71 -4.07 18.52
CA LYS A 234 7.18 -2.86 17.86
C LYS A 234 8.65 -2.57 18.16
N ASP A 235 9.07 -2.67 19.42
CA ASP A 235 10.40 -2.26 19.81
C ASP A 235 11.43 -3.25 19.28
N VAL A 236 11.06 -4.54 19.27
CA VAL A 236 11.84 -5.60 18.64
C VAL A 236 11.97 -5.37 17.13
N LEU A 237 10.87 -5.05 16.44
CA LEU A 237 10.90 -4.74 15.01
C LEU A 237 11.77 -3.52 14.72
N TYR A 238 11.55 -2.42 15.45
CA TYR A 238 12.31 -1.19 15.29
C TYR A 238 13.81 -1.47 15.42
N GLN A 239 14.23 -2.11 16.52
CA GLN A 239 15.64 -2.46 16.75
C GLN A 239 16.19 -3.40 15.69
N THR A 240 15.45 -4.45 15.32
CA THR A 240 15.89 -5.41 14.28
C THR A 240 16.09 -4.70 12.94
N GLN A 241 15.15 -3.84 12.55
CA GLN A 241 15.22 -3.14 11.28
C GLN A 241 16.33 -2.08 11.28
N THR A 242 16.44 -1.24 12.31
CA THR A 242 17.44 -0.17 12.36
C THR A 242 18.85 -0.67 12.59
N ASN A 243 19.04 -1.65 13.48
CA ASN A 243 20.38 -2.04 13.92
C ASN A 243 20.94 -3.21 13.08
N PHE A 244 20.08 -4.02 12.46
CA PHE A 244 20.51 -5.20 11.72
C PHE A 244 20.21 -5.11 10.21
N PHE A 245 18.97 -4.79 9.81
CA PHE A 245 18.65 -4.77 8.37
C PHE A 245 19.19 -3.54 7.63
N VAL A 246 18.99 -2.33 8.14
CA VAL A 246 19.40 -1.09 7.45
C VAL A 246 20.91 -1.07 7.13
N PRO A 247 21.82 -1.37 8.08
CA PRO A 247 23.25 -1.41 7.77
C PRO A 247 23.62 -2.46 6.71
N LYS A 248 22.95 -3.62 6.73
CA LYS A 248 23.16 -4.68 5.73
C LYS A 248 22.61 -4.31 4.35
N LEU A 249 21.48 -3.58 4.30
CA LEU A 249 20.91 -3.06 3.06
C LEU A 249 21.83 -2.01 2.42
N GLU A 250 22.48 -1.15 3.22
CA GLU A 250 23.51 -0.22 2.74
C GLU A 250 24.67 -0.96 2.06
N VAL A 251 25.16 -2.03 2.70
CA VAL A 251 26.23 -2.89 2.14
C VAL A 251 25.75 -3.58 0.84
N ALA A 252 24.48 -3.97 0.77
CA ALA A 252 23.88 -4.61 -0.41
C ALA A 252 23.55 -3.65 -1.58
N THR A 253 23.78 -2.34 -1.44
CA THR A 253 23.49 -1.34 -2.48
C THR A 253 23.99 -1.70 -3.89
N PRO A 254 25.22 -2.21 -4.09
CA PRO A 254 25.69 -2.63 -5.41
C PRO A 254 24.83 -3.73 -6.05
N THR A 255 24.22 -4.59 -5.25
CA THR A 255 23.29 -5.64 -5.73
C THR A 255 22.01 -5.00 -6.29
N PHE A 256 21.43 -4.02 -5.58
CA PHE A 256 20.21 -3.32 -6.04
C PHE A 256 20.45 -2.49 -7.30
N ILE A 257 21.60 -1.83 -7.41
CA ILE A 257 22.02 -1.11 -8.62
C ILE A 257 22.11 -2.08 -9.80
N ASN A 258 22.77 -3.23 -9.62
CA ASN A 258 22.91 -4.22 -10.67
C ASN A 258 21.56 -4.80 -11.09
N LEU A 259 20.67 -5.12 -10.15
CA LEU A 259 19.32 -5.58 -10.48
C LEU A 259 18.55 -4.54 -11.31
N SER A 260 18.71 -3.26 -10.99
CA SER A 260 18.08 -2.15 -11.70
C SER A 260 18.63 -2.01 -13.13
N LEU A 261 19.95 -1.99 -13.26
CA LEU A 261 20.63 -1.95 -14.56
C LEU A 261 20.23 -3.17 -15.41
N TYR A 262 20.20 -4.37 -14.82
CA TYR A 262 19.82 -5.59 -15.51
C TYR A 262 18.41 -5.46 -16.10
N SER A 263 17.47 -5.03 -15.26
CA SER A 263 16.06 -4.89 -15.65
C SER A 263 15.87 -3.87 -16.77
N ILE A 264 16.58 -2.73 -16.69
CA ILE A 264 16.54 -1.70 -17.71
C ILE A 264 17.14 -2.19 -19.03
N LEU A 265 18.36 -2.71 -18.96
CA LEU A 265 19.09 -3.14 -20.14
C LEU A 265 18.36 -4.29 -20.84
N GLU A 266 17.87 -5.27 -20.09
CA GLU A 266 17.07 -6.39 -20.63
C GLU A 266 15.94 -5.89 -21.55
N GLN A 267 15.21 -4.86 -21.14
CA GLN A 267 14.09 -4.29 -21.89
C GLN A 267 14.50 -3.27 -22.97
N LEU A 268 15.59 -2.55 -22.78
CA LEU A 268 16.15 -1.66 -23.81
C LEU A 268 16.65 -2.45 -25.02
N PHE A 269 17.30 -3.57 -24.74
CA PHE A 269 17.77 -4.48 -25.77
C PHE A 269 16.59 -5.10 -26.53
N ASP A 270 15.49 -5.49 -25.87
CA ASP A 270 14.26 -6.02 -26.52
C ASP A 270 14.53 -7.05 -27.62
N LEU A 271 15.59 -7.81 -27.37
CA LEU A 271 16.09 -8.88 -28.20
C LEU A 271 15.36 -10.20 -27.88
N ASP A 272 14.36 -10.18 -26.99
CA ASP A 272 13.86 -11.43 -26.41
C ASP A 272 12.96 -12.24 -27.32
N ASN A 273 12.09 -11.61 -28.11
CA ASN A 273 11.22 -12.38 -29.00
C ASN A 273 11.72 -12.42 -30.44
N PHE A 274 12.12 -11.28 -31.01
CA PHE A 274 12.51 -11.24 -32.42
C PHE A 274 13.86 -11.96 -32.67
N ALA A 275 14.89 -11.65 -31.89
CA ALA A 275 16.22 -12.25 -32.08
C ALA A 275 16.24 -13.74 -31.64
N GLN A 276 15.54 -14.10 -30.57
CA GLN A 276 15.41 -15.53 -30.21
C GLN A 276 14.66 -16.33 -31.28
N GLN A 277 13.58 -15.79 -31.86
CA GLN A 277 12.86 -16.45 -32.95
C GLN A 277 13.72 -16.58 -34.21
N GLU A 278 14.48 -15.54 -34.57
CA GLU A 278 15.41 -15.59 -35.69
C GLU A 278 16.49 -16.67 -35.46
N LEU A 279 17.10 -16.68 -34.27
CA LEU A 279 18.09 -17.70 -33.89
C LEU A 279 17.49 -19.11 -33.87
N GLU A 280 16.26 -19.28 -33.37
CA GLU A 280 15.52 -20.54 -33.40
C GLU A 280 15.29 -21.00 -34.84
N GLN A 281 14.86 -20.11 -35.73
CA GLN A 281 14.65 -20.43 -37.15
C GLN A 281 15.96 -20.79 -37.86
N ARG A 282 17.05 -20.06 -37.59
CA ARG A 282 18.39 -20.41 -38.11
C ARG A 282 18.81 -21.80 -37.63
N PHE A 283 18.55 -22.12 -36.38
CA PHE A 283 18.88 -23.42 -35.80
C PHE A 283 18.04 -24.56 -36.40
N LEU A 284 16.73 -24.35 -36.54
CA LEU A 284 15.83 -25.31 -37.19
C LEU A 284 16.20 -25.54 -38.66
N THR A 285 16.58 -24.47 -39.36
CA THR A 285 17.07 -24.53 -40.75
C THR A 285 18.36 -25.35 -40.84
N TYR A 286 19.29 -25.14 -39.91
CA TYR A 286 20.53 -25.91 -39.84
C TYR A 286 20.27 -27.41 -39.64
N LEU A 287 19.40 -27.79 -38.68
CA LEU A 287 19.01 -29.19 -38.45
C LEU A 287 18.38 -29.85 -39.68
N ALA A 288 17.84 -29.06 -40.61
CA ALA A 288 17.28 -29.51 -41.88
C ALA A 288 18.29 -29.54 -43.04
N SER A 289 19.47 -28.96 -42.88
CA SER A 289 20.46 -28.77 -43.94
C SER A 289 21.22 -30.05 -44.34
N SER A 290 21.79 -30.05 -45.55
CA SER A 290 22.71 -31.09 -46.01
C SER A 290 24.03 -31.09 -45.23
N ALA A 291 24.47 -29.93 -44.72
CA ALA A 291 25.67 -29.79 -43.89
C ALA A 291 25.54 -30.57 -42.58
N PHE A 292 24.43 -30.39 -41.84
CA PHE A 292 24.16 -31.14 -40.61
C PHE A 292 24.10 -32.66 -40.87
N LYS A 293 23.51 -33.06 -42.00
CA LYS A 293 23.46 -34.47 -42.41
C LYS A 293 24.85 -35.02 -42.71
N GLN A 294 25.71 -34.28 -43.42
CA GLN A 294 27.07 -34.71 -43.76
C GLN A 294 27.94 -34.86 -42.52
N GLU A 295 27.80 -33.96 -41.53
CA GLU A 295 28.62 -33.98 -40.33
C GLU A 295 28.23 -35.10 -39.36
N PHE A 296 26.94 -35.24 -39.04
CA PHE A 296 26.50 -36.15 -37.98
C PHE A 296 26.09 -37.54 -38.47
N ALA A 297 25.70 -37.71 -39.75
CA ALA A 297 25.27 -39.03 -40.24
C ALA A 297 26.42 -40.01 -40.46
N SER A 298 27.66 -39.53 -40.65
CA SER A 298 28.86 -40.37 -40.77
C SER A 298 29.47 -40.74 -39.41
N GLN A 299 29.21 -39.95 -38.37
CA GLN A 299 29.79 -40.13 -37.03
C GLN A 299 28.94 -41.01 -36.11
N TYR A 300 27.65 -41.17 -36.41
CA TYR A 300 26.68 -41.87 -35.55
C TYR A 300 25.84 -42.86 -36.34
N SER A 301 25.28 -43.88 -35.66
CA SER A 301 24.34 -44.78 -36.31
C SER A 301 23.09 -44.04 -36.80
N GLN A 302 22.41 -44.57 -37.82
CA GLN A 302 21.19 -43.95 -38.36
C GLN A 302 20.11 -43.73 -37.27
N ALA A 303 20.02 -44.62 -36.29
CA ALA A 303 19.11 -44.51 -35.17
C ALA A 303 19.51 -43.36 -34.23
N GLU A 304 20.79 -43.24 -33.88
CA GLU A 304 21.32 -42.17 -33.02
C GLU A 304 21.23 -40.80 -33.69
N PHE A 305 21.53 -40.72 -34.99
CA PHE A 305 21.38 -39.49 -35.78
C PHE A 305 19.93 -38.99 -35.79
N ASN A 306 18.98 -39.90 -36.04
CA ASN A 306 17.55 -39.55 -36.02
C ASN A 306 17.10 -39.09 -34.63
N GLN A 307 17.58 -39.76 -33.57
CA GLN A 307 17.27 -39.41 -32.18
C GLN A 307 17.89 -38.07 -31.77
N LEU A 308 19.14 -37.80 -32.17
CA LEU A 308 19.83 -36.52 -32.00
C LEU A 308 19.03 -35.39 -32.64
N LYS A 309 18.68 -35.54 -33.92
CA LYS A 309 17.91 -34.53 -34.66
C LYS A 309 16.54 -34.26 -34.02
N SER A 310 15.84 -35.32 -33.60
CA SER A 310 14.55 -35.19 -32.93
C SER A 310 14.66 -34.50 -31.56
N LYS A 311 15.68 -34.85 -30.76
CA LYS A 311 15.92 -34.26 -29.44
C LYS A 311 16.35 -32.81 -29.55
N ALA A 312 17.29 -32.50 -30.45
CA ALA A 312 17.71 -31.14 -30.75
C ALA A 312 16.51 -30.29 -31.14
N LYS A 313 15.68 -30.75 -32.09
CA LYS A 313 14.45 -30.07 -32.51
C LYS A 313 13.49 -29.81 -31.35
N ALA A 314 13.30 -30.79 -30.46
CA ALA A 314 12.42 -30.66 -29.29
C ALA A 314 12.98 -29.74 -28.19
N GLN A 315 14.28 -29.44 -28.19
CA GLN A 315 14.94 -28.60 -27.17
C GLN A 315 15.50 -27.29 -27.73
N VAL A 316 15.31 -26.97 -29.03
CA VAL A 316 15.87 -25.76 -29.67
C VAL A 316 15.57 -24.52 -28.85
N GLN A 317 14.32 -24.32 -28.45
CA GLN A 317 13.91 -23.16 -27.66
C GLN A 317 14.71 -23.03 -26.37
N LYS A 318 14.96 -24.13 -25.67
CA LYS A 318 15.73 -24.10 -24.43
C LYS A 318 17.24 -23.93 -24.67
N LEU A 319 17.79 -24.48 -25.76
CA LEU A 319 19.17 -24.25 -26.20
C LEU A 319 19.41 -22.78 -26.56
N VAL A 320 18.52 -22.22 -27.38
CA VAL A 320 18.50 -20.79 -27.75
C VAL A 320 18.35 -19.94 -26.50
N SER A 321 17.40 -20.25 -25.60
CA SER A 321 17.23 -19.53 -24.34
C SER A 321 18.47 -19.59 -23.46
N TYR A 322 19.14 -20.74 -23.37
CA TYR A 322 20.35 -20.92 -22.57
C TYR A 322 21.51 -20.06 -23.11
N TYR A 323 21.80 -20.16 -24.41
CA TYR A 323 22.79 -19.30 -25.07
C TYR A 323 22.45 -17.83 -24.90
N TRP A 324 21.19 -17.48 -25.15
CA TRP A 324 20.71 -16.10 -25.11
C TRP A 324 20.89 -15.49 -23.73
N HIS A 325 20.57 -16.27 -22.69
CA HIS A 325 20.80 -15.87 -21.31
C HIS A 325 22.29 -15.64 -21.03
N LEU A 326 23.19 -16.55 -21.43
CA LEU A 326 24.64 -16.39 -21.26
C LEU A 326 25.19 -15.16 -21.99
N ALA A 327 24.76 -14.94 -23.24
CA ALA A 327 25.17 -13.79 -24.06
C ALA A 327 24.76 -12.47 -23.39
N LYS A 328 23.49 -12.36 -22.99
CA LYS A 328 22.96 -11.21 -22.23
C LYS A 328 23.76 -10.95 -20.96
N MET A 329 24.06 -12.00 -20.19
CA MET A 329 24.85 -11.87 -18.96
C MET A 329 26.26 -11.37 -19.24
N GLY A 330 26.92 -11.94 -20.25
CA GLY A 330 28.24 -11.48 -20.67
C GLY A 330 28.26 -9.99 -21.01
N TYR A 331 27.24 -9.52 -21.75
CA TYR A 331 27.09 -8.10 -22.07
C TYR A 331 26.83 -7.26 -20.84
N PHE A 332 25.91 -7.70 -19.99
CA PHE A 332 25.54 -7.01 -18.77
C PHE A 332 26.74 -6.82 -17.83
N VAL A 333 27.48 -7.89 -17.58
CA VAL A 333 28.72 -7.87 -16.79
C VAL A 333 29.73 -6.89 -17.36
N HIS A 334 29.97 -6.95 -18.67
CA HIS A 334 30.92 -6.05 -19.30
C HIS A 334 30.47 -4.60 -19.18
N LEU A 335 29.18 -4.33 -19.39
CA LEU A 335 28.60 -3.00 -19.22
C LEU A 335 28.76 -2.51 -17.79
N ILE A 336 28.40 -3.27 -16.74
CA ILE A 336 28.60 -2.82 -15.36
C ILE A 336 30.09 -2.55 -15.06
N SER A 337 30.99 -3.42 -15.52
CA SER A 337 32.42 -3.28 -15.24
C SER A 337 33.09 -2.14 -16.00
N THR A 338 32.42 -1.60 -17.03
CA THR A 338 32.92 -0.49 -17.87
C THR A 338 32.10 0.78 -17.78
N ALA A 339 30.87 0.74 -17.23
CA ALA A 339 29.91 1.84 -17.26
C ALA A 339 29.64 2.44 -15.88
N PHE A 340 29.69 3.78 -15.89
CA PHE A 340 29.28 4.79 -14.91
C PHE A 340 30.00 4.82 -13.55
N PRO A 341 30.66 5.96 -13.22
CA PRO A 341 30.85 6.33 -11.83
C PRO A 341 29.50 6.77 -11.25
N LEU A 342 28.67 5.80 -10.86
CA LEU A 342 27.57 6.10 -9.94
C LEU A 342 28.18 6.45 -8.58
N ASP A 343 27.69 7.51 -7.96
CA ASP A 343 28.06 7.85 -6.60
C ASP A 343 27.40 6.83 -5.65
N LEU A 344 28.08 5.69 -5.46
CA LEU A 344 27.62 4.59 -4.60
C LEU A 344 27.29 5.11 -3.21
N LYS A 345 28.09 6.04 -2.68
CA LYS A 345 27.90 6.61 -1.34
C LYS A 345 26.61 7.43 -1.27
N LYS A 346 26.31 8.22 -2.30
CA LYS A 346 25.04 8.96 -2.40
C LYS A 346 23.84 8.02 -2.44
N ILE A 347 23.90 6.93 -3.21
CA ILE A 347 22.80 5.96 -3.31
C ILE A 347 22.64 5.19 -2.00
N GLN A 348 23.75 4.79 -1.37
CA GLN A 348 23.76 4.16 -0.04
C GLN A 348 23.07 5.04 1.01
N ASN A 349 23.43 6.33 1.08
CA ASN A 349 22.80 7.26 1.99
C ASN A 349 21.29 7.39 1.72
N LYS A 350 20.88 7.51 0.46
CA LYS A 350 19.44 7.55 0.10
C LYS A 350 18.69 6.28 0.51
N ILE A 351 19.29 5.10 0.31
CA ILE A 351 18.69 3.84 0.76
C ILE A 351 18.54 3.85 2.27
N ARG A 352 19.58 4.20 3.02
CA ARG A 352 19.53 4.30 4.48
C ARG A 352 18.43 5.26 4.94
N ASP A 353 18.47 6.49 4.45
CA ASP A 353 17.60 7.57 4.90
C ASP A 353 16.13 7.25 4.58
N ASN A 354 15.82 6.72 3.38
CA ASN A 354 14.47 6.29 3.01
C ASN A 354 13.97 5.12 3.89
N ASN A 355 14.81 4.15 4.20
CA ASN A 355 14.42 3.03 5.07
C ASN A 355 14.18 3.51 6.51
N LEU A 356 15.04 4.39 7.04
CA LEU A 356 14.85 4.97 8.37
C LEU A 356 13.57 5.81 8.42
N GLU A 357 13.30 6.65 7.42
CA GLU A 357 12.04 7.39 7.30
C GLU A 357 10.84 6.42 7.31
N ALA A 358 10.90 5.36 6.52
CA ALA A 358 9.80 4.39 6.43
C ALA A 358 9.57 3.62 7.75
N ILE A 359 10.64 3.29 8.47
CA ILE A 359 10.60 2.71 9.83
C ILE A 359 9.96 3.72 10.79
N GLU A 360 10.38 4.99 10.77
CA GLU A 360 9.79 6.04 11.60
C GLU A 360 8.30 6.25 11.29
N GLN A 361 7.88 6.19 10.02
CA GLN A 361 6.46 6.26 9.65
C GLN A 361 5.67 5.07 10.23
N LEU A 362 6.25 3.88 10.17
CA LEU A 362 5.63 2.63 10.59
C LEU A 362 5.52 2.51 12.13
N TYR A 363 6.54 2.98 12.87
CA TYR A 363 6.62 2.82 14.33
C TYR A 363 6.58 4.14 15.11
N GLY A 364 6.45 5.29 14.47
CA GLY A 364 6.84 6.58 15.04
C GLY A 364 6.26 6.94 16.40
N ASN A 365 5.12 6.37 16.83
CA ASN A 365 4.51 6.75 18.11
C ASN A 365 3.49 5.79 18.77
N GLY A 366 3.09 4.62 18.25
CA GLY A 366 2.00 3.82 18.87
C GLY A 366 2.18 2.31 18.83
N ASN A 367 1.44 1.57 19.67
CA ASN A 367 1.41 0.11 19.62
C ASN A 367 0.58 -0.32 18.40
N ILE A 368 1.24 -0.98 17.44
CA ILE A 368 0.66 -1.48 16.19
C ILE A 368 -0.64 -2.28 16.42
N ALA A 369 -0.72 -2.98 17.55
CA ALA A 369 -1.84 -3.84 17.95
C ALA A 369 -3.22 -3.14 18.07
N ASN A 370 -3.27 -1.81 17.97
CA ASN A 370 -4.51 -1.04 18.08
C ASN A 370 -5.09 -0.57 16.74
N SER A 371 -4.43 -0.87 15.60
CA SER A 371 -4.92 -0.48 14.27
C SER A 371 -5.18 -1.71 13.42
N ALA A 372 -6.34 -1.78 12.76
CA ALA A 372 -6.63 -2.84 11.79
C ALA A 372 -5.80 -2.68 10.50
N SER A 373 -5.30 -1.47 10.24
CA SER A 373 -4.46 -1.15 9.09
C SER A 373 -3.58 0.07 9.38
N ILE A 374 -2.39 0.12 8.78
CA ILE A 374 -1.50 1.28 8.75
C ILE A 374 -1.29 1.68 7.28
N THR A 375 -1.33 2.98 7.00
CA THR A 375 -0.96 3.51 5.69
C THR A 375 -0.04 4.72 5.84
N PHE A 376 0.98 4.77 5.01
CA PHE A 376 1.93 5.87 4.92
C PHE A 376 2.58 5.85 3.54
N ASN A 377 3.40 6.85 3.25
CA ASN A 377 4.22 6.89 2.07
C ASN A 377 5.64 7.28 2.45
N CYS A 378 6.61 6.80 1.70
CA CYS A 378 8.01 7.22 1.78
C CYS A 378 8.44 7.55 0.35
N SER A 379 8.79 8.83 0.13
CA SER A 379 8.83 9.41 -1.22
C SER A 379 7.50 9.15 -1.96
N ASN A 380 7.56 8.80 -3.25
CA ASN A 380 6.39 8.48 -4.08
C ASN A 380 5.97 7.00 -4.00
N ASN A 381 6.34 6.28 -2.93
CA ASN A 381 5.92 4.89 -2.70
C ASN A 381 4.85 4.86 -1.60
N VAL A 382 3.74 4.18 -1.88
CA VAL A 382 2.61 4.03 -0.96
C VAL A 382 2.71 2.68 -0.26
N PHE A 383 2.48 2.67 1.05
CA PHE A 383 2.51 1.48 1.88
C PHE A 383 1.18 1.30 2.60
N ASN A 384 0.62 0.10 2.53
CA ASN A 384 -0.53 -0.31 3.33
C ASN A 384 -0.21 -1.64 4.00
N LEU A 385 -0.33 -1.68 5.32
CA LEU A 385 -0.16 -2.89 6.12
C LEU A 385 -1.49 -3.19 6.81
N TYR A 386 -1.97 -4.42 6.71
CA TYR A 386 -3.22 -4.88 7.32
C TYR A 386 -2.93 -5.93 8.39
N PHE A 387 -3.60 -5.82 9.53
CA PHE A 387 -3.39 -6.72 10.66
C PHE A 387 -4.62 -7.58 10.89
N ASP A 388 -4.58 -8.81 10.38
CA ASP A 388 -5.46 -9.92 10.71
C ASP A 388 -5.01 -11.16 9.91
N THR A 389 -5.69 -12.28 10.10
CA THR A 389 -5.65 -13.40 9.16
C THR A 389 -5.93 -12.93 7.73
N ALA A 390 -5.22 -13.49 6.75
CA ALA A 390 -5.41 -13.15 5.33
C ALA A 390 -6.88 -13.29 4.91
N GLN A 391 -7.55 -14.35 5.38
CA GLN A 391 -8.97 -14.59 5.17
C GLN A 391 -9.86 -13.43 5.65
N LYS A 392 -9.66 -12.94 6.88
CA LYS A 392 -10.46 -11.83 7.43
C LYS A 392 -10.16 -10.51 6.73
N VAL A 393 -8.89 -10.21 6.44
CA VAL A 393 -8.52 -9.01 5.65
C VAL A 393 -9.21 -9.06 4.28
N PHE A 394 -9.14 -10.17 3.56
CA PHE A 394 -9.79 -10.26 2.25
C PHE A 394 -11.32 -10.16 2.35
N ASN A 395 -11.93 -10.72 3.39
CA ASN A 395 -13.37 -10.57 3.61
C ASN A 395 -13.74 -9.11 3.91
N GLU A 396 -12.93 -8.36 4.65
CA GLU A 396 -13.22 -6.97 4.99
C GLU A 396 -12.87 -5.96 3.88
N TYR A 397 -11.85 -6.25 3.07
CA TYR A 397 -11.24 -5.30 2.12
C TYR A 397 -11.29 -5.75 0.65
N ALA A 398 -12.03 -6.79 0.25
CA ALA A 398 -12.01 -7.25 -1.15
C ALA A 398 -12.32 -6.15 -2.19
N LEU A 399 -13.23 -5.21 -1.93
CA LEU A 399 -13.45 -4.06 -2.82
C LEU A 399 -12.34 -3.01 -2.69
N ALA A 400 -11.93 -2.70 -1.46
CA ALA A 400 -10.86 -1.77 -1.14
C ALA A 400 -9.52 -2.16 -1.79
N LEU A 401 -9.20 -3.46 -1.85
CA LEU A 401 -8.03 -4.00 -2.54
C LEU A 401 -8.26 -4.08 -4.07
N GLY A 402 -9.50 -4.30 -4.48
CA GLY A 402 -9.96 -4.31 -5.87
C GLY A 402 -9.66 -5.62 -6.61
N PRO A 403 -10.61 -6.19 -7.37
CA PRO A 403 -10.35 -7.38 -8.20
C PRO A 403 -9.32 -7.07 -9.29
N ALA A 404 -8.48 -8.06 -9.64
CA ALA A 404 -7.48 -7.94 -10.71
C ALA A 404 -6.64 -6.65 -10.63
N SER A 405 -6.13 -6.34 -9.44
CA SER A 405 -5.43 -5.07 -9.16
C SER A 405 -3.94 -5.25 -8.87
N VAL A 406 -3.50 -6.46 -8.52
CA VAL A 406 -2.14 -6.78 -8.07
C VAL A 406 -1.28 -7.26 -9.23
N ASP A 407 -0.09 -6.67 -9.37
CA ASP A 407 0.88 -7.02 -10.40
C ASP A 407 1.86 -8.11 -9.91
N ILE A 408 2.17 -8.11 -8.61
CA ILE A 408 3.19 -8.98 -8.01
C ILE A 408 2.73 -9.46 -6.64
N ILE A 409 2.95 -10.74 -6.35
CA ILE A 409 2.64 -11.38 -5.07
C ILE A 409 3.91 -11.98 -4.45
N TYR A 410 4.24 -11.55 -3.24
CA TYR A 410 5.19 -12.23 -2.37
C TYR A 410 4.39 -13.12 -1.42
N LEU A 411 4.37 -14.41 -1.70
CA LEU A 411 3.71 -15.39 -0.85
C LEU A 411 4.71 -15.88 0.18
N ASP A 412 4.87 -15.07 1.23
CA ASP A 412 5.68 -15.37 2.40
C ASP A 412 4.80 -15.89 3.55
N GLY A 413 5.42 -16.52 4.53
CA GLY A 413 4.72 -17.05 5.69
C GLY A 413 5.29 -18.39 6.12
N PHE A 414 5.06 -18.75 7.37
CA PHE A 414 5.69 -19.94 7.96
C PHE A 414 5.43 -21.23 7.19
N ASN A 415 6.34 -22.18 7.38
CA ASN A 415 6.38 -23.46 6.70
C ASN A 415 4.97 -24.05 6.51
N PRO A 416 4.59 -24.42 5.27
CA PRO A 416 3.25 -24.92 5.01
C PRO A 416 2.82 -26.10 5.88
N ASN A 417 3.75 -26.93 6.37
CA ASN A 417 3.43 -28.06 7.23
C ASN A 417 3.04 -27.66 8.65
N ASN A 418 3.49 -26.50 9.12
CA ASN A 418 3.25 -26.00 10.46
C ASN A 418 2.15 -24.92 10.50
N ASN A 419 1.72 -24.40 9.34
CA ASN A 419 0.76 -23.28 9.24
C ASN A 419 -0.44 -23.60 8.32
N LEU A 420 -1.18 -24.68 8.60
CA LEU A 420 -2.30 -25.12 7.75
C LEU A 420 -3.43 -24.07 7.60
N ASP A 421 -3.55 -23.17 8.58
CA ASP A 421 -4.54 -22.10 8.58
C ASP A 421 -4.30 -21.06 7.46
N LEU A 422 -3.05 -20.84 7.07
CA LEU A 422 -2.71 -19.94 5.97
C LEU A 422 -2.84 -20.64 4.61
N TRP A 423 -2.25 -21.83 4.48
CA TRP A 423 -2.05 -22.50 3.19
C TRP A 423 -3.26 -23.35 2.77
N ASN A 424 -4.35 -22.67 2.38
CA ASN A 424 -5.61 -23.30 2.00
C ASN A 424 -6.27 -22.64 0.78
N THR A 425 -7.36 -23.23 0.27
CA THR A 425 -8.05 -22.77 -0.94
C THR A 425 -8.68 -21.37 -0.80
N ASN A 426 -9.03 -20.91 0.41
CA ASN A 426 -9.49 -19.52 0.59
C ASN A 426 -8.39 -18.51 0.26
N LEU A 427 -7.14 -18.78 0.71
CA LEU A 427 -5.99 -17.95 0.36
C LEU A 427 -5.73 -17.98 -1.14
N TYR A 428 -5.64 -19.17 -1.74
CA TYR A 428 -5.34 -19.30 -3.18
C TYR A 428 -6.40 -18.60 -4.04
N ALA A 429 -7.69 -18.77 -3.73
CA ALA A 429 -8.78 -18.08 -4.43
C ALA A 429 -8.68 -16.57 -4.30
N SER A 430 -8.30 -16.06 -3.12
CA SER A 430 -8.11 -14.62 -2.89
C SER A 430 -6.91 -14.08 -3.68
N LEU A 431 -5.76 -14.76 -3.65
CA LEU A 431 -4.58 -14.38 -4.44
C LEU A 431 -4.91 -14.30 -5.94
N ALA A 432 -5.61 -15.32 -6.47
CA ALA A 432 -6.08 -15.33 -7.86
C ALA A 432 -7.10 -14.22 -8.15
N PHE A 433 -7.96 -13.89 -7.20
CA PHE A 433 -8.96 -12.83 -7.35
C PHE A 433 -8.30 -11.45 -7.48
N PHE A 434 -7.26 -11.17 -6.70
CA PHE A 434 -6.53 -9.91 -6.76
C PHE A 434 -5.50 -9.85 -7.88
N ALA A 435 -4.97 -10.99 -8.33
CA ALA A 435 -4.00 -11.06 -9.42
C ALA A 435 -4.53 -10.48 -10.74
N LYS A 436 -3.78 -9.54 -11.32
CA LYS A 436 -3.89 -9.18 -12.74
C LYS A 436 -3.48 -10.34 -13.62
N ASP A 437 -3.88 -10.28 -14.87
CA ASP A 437 -3.35 -11.21 -15.87
C ASP A 437 -1.83 -11.00 -15.98
N ASN A 438 -1.08 -12.10 -16.04
CA ASN A 438 0.38 -12.13 -15.94
C ASN A 438 0.97 -11.67 -14.60
N CYS A 439 0.16 -11.55 -13.53
CA CYS A 439 0.67 -11.30 -12.19
C CYS A 439 1.70 -12.36 -11.79
N SER A 440 2.87 -11.91 -11.36
CA SER A 440 3.94 -12.78 -10.89
C SER A 440 3.73 -13.13 -9.42
N LEU A 441 3.99 -14.37 -9.04
CA LEU A 441 3.94 -14.83 -7.65
C LEU A 441 5.22 -15.59 -7.33
N THR A 442 5.84 -15.30 -6.20
CA THR A 442 6.99 -16.06 -5.70
C THR A 442 6.81 -16.48 -4.26
N THR A 443 7.45 -17.60 -3.90
CA THR A 443 7.49 -18.09 -2.53
C THR A 443 8.75 -18.90 -2.29
N PHE A 444 9.27 -18.90 -1.06
CA PHE A 444 10.42 -19.73 -0.69
C PHE A 444 10.12 -21.22 -0.72
N THR A 445 8.84 -21.62 -0.61
CA THR A 445 8.45 -23.03 -0.47
C THR A 445 8.38 -23.74 -1.83
N SER A 446 8.65 -25.04 -1.82
CA SER A 446 8.43 -25.94 -2.95
C SER A 446 7.39 -27.03 -2.67
N ALA A 447 6.59 -26.86 -1.61
CA ALA A 447 5.61 -27.84 -1.15
C ALA A 447 4.57 -28.15 -2.23
N SER A 448 4.31 -29.44 -2.48
CA SER A 448 3.40 -29.87 -3.55
C SER A 448 1.96 -29.39 -3.33
N LYS A 449 1.50 -29.27 -2.07
CA LYS A 449 0.14 -28.81 -1.75
C LYS A 449 -0.08 -27.36 -2.18
N VAL A 450 0.91 -26.50 -1.94
CA VAL A 450 0.90 -25.09 -2.35
C VAL A 450 0.87 -24.98 -3.87
N GLY A 451 1.76 -25.71 -4.56
CA GLY A 451 1.74 -25.74 -6.02
C GLY A 451 0.39 -26.18 -6.58
N LYS A 452 -0.15 -27.30 -6.12
CA LYS A 452 -1.47 -27.79 -6.58
C LYS A 452 -2.59 -26.78 -6.32
N GLY A 453 -2.60 -26.14 -5.15
CA GLY A 453 -3.59 -25.12 -4.79
C GLY A 453 -3.52 -23.87 -5.67
N LEU A 454 -2.32 -23.38 -5.98
CA LEU A 454 -2.12 -22.26 -6.91
C LEU A 454 -2.53 -22.63 -8.35
N ALA A 455 -2.15 -23.82 -8.82
CA ALA A 455 -2.49 -24.27 -10.18
C ALA A 455 -4.00 -24.47 -10.39
N GLN A 456 -4.70 -24.85 -9.32
CA GLN A 456 -6.14 -25.00 -9.31
C GLN A 456 -6.88 -23.69 -9.56
N VAL A 457 -6.34 -22.56 -9.10
CA VAL A 457 -7.01 -21.25 -9.17
C VAL A 457 -6.57 -20.40 -10.36
N GLY A 458 -5.68 -20.91 -11.23
CA GLY A 458 -5.30 -20.24 -12.47
C GLY A 458 -3.82 -19.88 -12.63
N PHE A 459 -2.97 -20.21 -11.65
CA PHE A 459 -1.53 -19.94 -11.76
C PHE A 459 -0.80 -21.04 -12.54
N THR A 460 0.05 -20.64 -13.49
CA THR A 460 1.01 -21.54 -14.14
C THR A 460 2.32 -21.51 -13.36
N LEU A 461 2.76 -22.67 -12.88
CA LEU A 461 3.91 -22.80 -11.98
C LEU A 461 5.21 -23.06 -12.74
N SER A 462 6.31 -22.57 -12.18
CA SER A 462 7.67 -23.01 -12.48
C SER A 462 8.41 -23.36 -11.20
N LYS A 463 9.14 -24.48 -11.21
CA LYS A 463 10.04 -24.85 -10.11
C LYS A 463 11.45 -24.41 -10.47
N THR A 464 11.96 -23.42 -9.76
CA THR A 464 13.31 -22.88 -9.97
C THR A 464 14.23 -23.24 -8.81
N PRO A 465 15.56 -23.19 -8.96
CA PRO A 465 16.49 -23.27 -7.83
C PRO A 465 16.15 -22.24 -6.76
N GLY A 466 16.11 -22.66 -5.50
CA GLY A 466 15.89 -21.77 -4.35
C GLY A 466 17.22 -21.26 -3.78
N TYR A 467 17.18 -20.15 -3.04
CA TYR A 467 18.37 -19.69 -2.31
C TYR A 467 18.67 -20.66 -1.16
N ASN A 468 19.87 -21.25 -1.14
CA ASN A 468 20.27 -22.33 -0.22
C ASN A 468 19.30 -23.52 -0.14
N LYS A 469 18.45 -23.70 -1.16
CA LYS A 469 17.41 -24.73 -1.24
C LYS A 469 17.44 -25.36 -2.63
N SER A 470 17.07 -26.63 -2.73
CA SER A 470 17.06 -27.31 -4.03
C SER A 470 16.05 -26.69 -4.99
N LYS A 471 14.88 -26.27 -4.50
CA LYS A 471 13.79 -25.71 -5.30
C LYS A 471 12.98 -24.66 -4.52
N SER A 472 12.36 -23.75 -5.26
CA SER A 472 11.31 -22.82 -4.84
C SER A 472 10.21 -22.78 -5.91
N ILE A 473 9.08 -22.12 -5.61
CA ILE A 473 7.99 -21.92 -6.57
C ILE A 473 7.98 -20.48 -7.05
N THR A 474 7.94 -20.32 -8.37
CA THR A 474 7.45 -19.10 -9.02
C THR A 474 6.20 -19.43 -9.81
N ALA A 475 5.32 -18.46 -10.03
CA ALA A 475 4.11 -18.66 -10.79
C ALA A 475 3.67 -17.39 -11.51
N ILE A 476 2.92 -17.56 -12.59
CA ILE A 476 2.30 -16.47 -13.35
C ILE A 476 0.81 -16.73 -13.42
N TYR A 477 -0.01 -15.73 -13.14
CA TYR A 477 -1.46 -15.85 -13.27
C TYR A 477 -1.88 -15.81 -14.75
N THR A 478 -2.45 -16.91 -15.25
CA THR A 478 -2.72 -17.08 -16.69
C THR A 478 -4.15 -17.45 -17.03
N ASP A 479 -4.94 -17.92 -16.05
CA ASP A 479 -6.26 -18.49 -16.32
C ASP A 479 -7.30 -18.12 -15.27
N ARG A 480 -8.07 -17.06 -15.57
CA ARG A 480 -9.15 -16.57 -14.70
C ARG A 480 -10.38 -17.46 -14.70
N THR A 481 -10.55 -18.31 -15.72
CA THR A 481 -11.72 -19.19 -15.83
C THR A 481 -11.73 -20.25 -14.73
N LYS A 482 -10.55 -20.74 -14.34
CA LYS A 482 -10.39 -21.68 -13.21
C LYS A 482 -10.86 -21.10 -11.88
N LEU A 483 -10.50 -19.85 -11.57
CA LEU A 483 -11.02 -19.16 -10.40
C LEU A 483 -12.55 -19.04 -10.46
N ALA A 484 -13.08 -18.61 -11.60
CA ALA A 484 -14.53 -18.46 -11.78
C ALA A 484 -15.27 -19.80 -11.59
N GLN A 485 -14.72 -20.90 -12.11
CA GLN A 485 -15.25 -22.25 -11.93
C GLN A 485 -15.23 -22.66 -10.45
N LEU A 486 -14.10 -22.46 -9.75
CA LEU A 486 -13.99 -22.77 -8.32
C LEU A 486 -15.02 -21.98 -7.49
N LEU A 487 -15.09 -20.65 -7.69
CA LEU A 487 -16.02 -19.80 -6.95
C LEU A 487 -17.47 -20.18 -7.21
N LYS A 488 -17.84 -20.50 -8.47
CA LYS A 488 -19.18 -21.00 -8.83
C LYS A 488 -19.49 -22.33 -8.16
N GLU A 489 -18.52 -23.25 -8.11
CA GLU A 489 -18.68 -24.60 -7.56
C GLU A 489 -18.98 -24.58 -6.05
N TYR A 490 -18.40 -23.63 -5.32
CA TYR A 490 -18.47 -23.53 -3.86
C TYR A 490 -19.33 -22.36 -3.33
N TYR A 491 -20.14 -21.72 -4.18
CA TYR A 491 -21.06 -20.66 -3.78
C TYR A 491 -22.20 -21.19 -2.86
N ALA A 492 -22.53 -20.47 -1.79
CA ALA A 492 -23.32 -20.99 -0.66
C ALA A 492 -24.78 -21.35 -0.96
N ASP A 493 -25.36 -20.84 -2.04
CA ASP A 493 -26.73 -21.21 -2.44
C ASP A 493 -26.78 -22.48 -3.30
N SER A 494 -25.69 -23.26 -3.31
CA SER A 494 -25.58 -24.52 -4.04
C SER A 494 -25.84 -25.75 -3.15
N VAL A 495 -26.44 -26.79 -3.73
CA VAL A 495 -26.57 -28.11 -3.08
C VAL A 495 -25.20 -28.69 -2.70
N LYS A 496 -24.18 -28.39 -3.52
CA LYS A 496 -22.79 -28.77 -3.30
C LYS A 496 -22.27 -28.31 -1.94
N GLU A 497 -22.42 -27.03 -1.62
CA GLU A 497 -21.92 -26.50 -0.35
C GLU A 497 -22.46 -27.27 0.87
N LYS A 498 -23.74 -27.62 0.86
CA LYS A 498 -24.37 -28.40 1.95
C LYS A 498 -23.72 -29.78 2.12
N ILE A 499 -23.33 -30.40 1.01
CA ILE A 499 -22.68 -31.71 1.00
C ILE A 499 -21.24 -31.60 1.48
N TYR A 500 -20.49 -30.59 1.02
CA TYR A 500 -19.13 -30.36 1.51
C TYR A 500 -19.08 -30.18 3.02
N HIS A 501 -20.09 -29.51 3.61
CA HIS A 501 -20.16 -29.35 5.06
C HIS A 501 -20.39 -30.65 5.84
N GLN A 502 -21.00 -31.66 5.23
CA GLN A 502 -21.16 -32.97 5.86
C GLN A 502 -19.84 -33.72 5.93
N MET A 503 -18.99 -33.57 4.91
CA MET A 503 -17.66 -34.18 4.84
C MET A 503 -16.62 -33.18 4.33
N PRO A 504 -16.15 -32.26 5.20
CA PRO A 504 -15.12 -31.29 4.83
C PRO A 504 -13.84 -32.00 4.41
N MET A 505 -13.13 -31.46 3.42
CA MET A 505 -11.88 -32.01 2.88
C MET A 505 -11.98 -33.33 2.11
N ALA A 506 -13.18 -33.88 1.92
CA ALA A 506 -13.38 -35.08 1.11
C ALA A 506 -13.00 -34.84 -0.36
N SER A 507 -12.63 -35.91 -1.06
CA SER A 507 -12.31 -35.82 -2.49
C SER A 507 -13.57 -35.49 -3.31
N PRO A 508 -13.43 -34.90 -4.50
CA PRO A 508 -14.57 -34.72 -5.41
C PRO A 508 -15.33 -36.02 -5.67
N GLU A 509 -14.66 -37.16 -5.74
CA GLU A 509 -15.29 -38.47 -5.89
C GLU A 509 -16.22 -38.79 -4.71
N GLU A 510 -15.71 -38.70 -3.48
CA GLU A 510 -16.48 -38.94 -2.25
C GLU A 510 -17.67 -37.98 -2.13
N LEU A 511 -17.45 -36.69 -2.40
CA LEU A 511 -18.51 -35.68 -2.38
C LEU A 511 -19.59 -35.94 -3.45
N ASN A 512 -19.20 -36.44 -4.62
CA ASN A 512 -20.13 -36.78 -5.70
C ASN A 512 -20.94 -38.04 -5.41
N GLU A 513 -20.38 -39.01 -4.69
CA GLU A 513 -21.13 -40.17 -4.19
C GLU A 513 -22.24 -39.70 -3.23
N ILE A 514 -21.91 -38.84 -2.26
CA ILE A 514 -22.89 -38.27 -1.33
C ILE A 514 -23.92 -37.43 -2.08
N LEU A 515 -23.50 -36.59 -3.04
CA LEU A 515 -24.41 -35.78 -3.86
C LEU A 515 -25.44 -36.64 -4.58
N THR A 516 -24.99 -37.75 -5.17
CA THR A 516 -25.85 -38.67 -5.93
C THR A 516 -26.80 -39.43 -4.99
N GLN A 517 -26.32 -39.84 -3.82
CA GLN A 517 -27.13 -40.56 -2.82
C GLN A 517 -28.15 -39.66 -2.12
N ALA A 518 -27.72 -38.49 -1.64
CA ALA A 518 -28.56 -37.56 -0.89
C ALA A 518 -29.51 -36.76 -1.80
N TYR A 519 -29.15 -36.52 -3.06
CA TYR A 519 -29.94 -35.74 -4.02
C TYR A 519 -30.01 -36.40 -5.41
N PRO A 520 -30.71 -37.54 -5.57
CA PRO A 520 -30.76 -38.30 -6.84
C PRO A 520 -31.29 -37.52 -8.06
N TYR A 521 -32.05 -36.44 -7.81
CA TYR A 521 -32.62 -35.57 -8.84
C TYR A 521 -31.83 -34.27 -9.08
N TYR A 522 -30.65 -34.13 -8.48
CA TYR A 522 -29.79 -32.97 -8.70
C TYR A 522 -29.31 -32.95 -10.16
N LYS A 523 -29.76 -31.96 -10.92
CA LYS A 523 -29.41 -31.75 -12.34
C LYS A 523 -28.23 -30.79 -12.56
N GLY A 524 -27.57 -30.36 -11.48
CA GLY A 524 -26.42 -29.46 -11.58
C GLY A 524 -25.10 -30.20 -11.82
N ASP A 525 -24.04 -29.45 -12.04
CA ASP A 525 -22.70 -30.00 -12.29
C ASP A 525 -22.20 -30.80 -11.08
N LYS A 526 -21.37 -31.82 -11.28
CA LYS A 526 -20.69 -32.55 -10.19
C LYS A 526 -19.53 -31.74 -9.61
N PHE A 527 -19.05 -32.09 -8.41
CA PHE A 527 -17.77 -31.57 -7.93
C PHE A 527 -16.66 -31.99 -8.88
N THR A 528 -15.82 -31.03 -9.26
CA THR A 528 -14.71 -31.22 -10.19
C THR A 528 -13.39 -30.70 -9.63
N LEU A 529 -13.46 -29.78 -8.67
CA LEU A 529 -12.31 -29.10 -8.10
C LEU A 529 -12.23 -29.42 -6.60
N PRO A 530 -11.09 -29.89 -6.06
CA PRO A 530 -10.96 -30.11 -4.61
C PRO A 530 -11.03 -28.80 -3.81
N PHE A 531 -11.35 -28.83 -2.52
CA PHE A 531 -11.20 -27.67 -1.64
C PHE A 531 -10.33 -28.05 -0.44
N GLN A 532 -9.21 -27.35 -0.27
CA GLN A 532 -8.32 -27.50 0.86
C GLN A 532 -8.72 -26.47 1.91
N GLY A 533 -8.92 -26.87 3.16
CA GLY A 533 -9.40 -25.97 4.19
C GLY A 533 -10.91 -26.03 4.39
N LYS A 534 -11.35 -25.39 5.48
CA LYS A 534 -12.77 -25.09 5.68
C LYS A 534 -13.16 -23.95 4.75
N ILE A 535 -14.31 -24.05 4.09
CA ILE A 535 -14.83 -22.98 3.25
C ILE A 535 -15.21 -21.78 4.12
N ASP A 536 -14.68 -20.60 3.80
CA ASP A 536 -15.25 -19.34 4.26
C ASP A 536 -16.36 -18.90 3.31
N LYS A 537 -17.61 -19.16 3.71
CA LYS A 537 -18.78 -18.83 2.88
C LYS A 537 -18.89 -17.34 2.60
N GLN A 538 -18.56 -16.49 3.57
CA GLN A 538 -18.68 -15.05 3.40
C GLN A 538 -17.68 -14.57 2.35
N LEU A 539 -16.43 -15.02 2.46
CA LEU A 539 -15.38 -14.70 1.49
C LEU A 539 -15.71 -15.26 0.11
N ILE A 540 -15.97 -16.57 -0.03
CA ILE A 540 -16.23 -17.19 -1.34
C ILE A 540 -17.45 -16.57 -2.03
N ASN A 541 -18.54 -16.33 -1.31
CA ASN A 541 -19.70 -15.64 -1.89
C ASN A 541 -19.37 -14.22 -2.31
N LYS A 542 -18.61 -13.48 -1.49
CA LYS A 542 -18.21 -12.12 -1.80
C LYS A 542 -17.33 -12.07 -3.05
N LEU A 543 -16.30 -12.90 -3.13
CA LEU A 543 -15.43 -13.00 -4.30
C LEU A 543 -16.22 -13.40 -5.55
N TYR A 544 -17.12 -14.40 -5.43
CA TYR A 544 -17.99 -14.81 -6.53
C TYR A 544 -18.85 -13.64 -7.01
N LEU A 545 -19.61 -12.99 -6.12
CA LEU A 545 -20.50 -11.89 -6.48
C LEU A 545 -19.74 -10.71 -7.10
N ILE A 546 -18.56 -10.36 -6.58
CA ILE A 546 -17.74 -9.28 -7.18
C ILE A 546 -17.25 -9.70 -8.56
N SER A 547 -16.77 -10.94 -8.72
CA SER A 547 -16.29 -11.45 -10.03
C SER A 547 -17.38 -11.47 -11.10
N GLN A 548 -18.65 -11.60 -10.70
CA GLN A 548 -19.80 -11.58 -11.61
C GLN A 548 -20.33 -10.16 -11.85
N GLY A 549 -19.78 -9.13 -11.22
CA GLY A 549 -20.33 -7.77 -11.27
C GLY A 549 -21.70 -7.66 -10.57
N ARG A 550 -21.99 -8.57 -9.64
CA ARG A 550 -23.28 -8.70 -8.93
C ARG A 550 -23.17 -8.42 -7.44
N TYR A 551 -22.03 -7.91 -6.98
CA TYR A 551 -21.86 -7.54 -5.59
C TYR A 551 -22.60 -6.25 -5.31
N LEU A 552 -23.73 -6.40 -4.61
CA LEU A 552 -24.67 -5.32 -4.34
C LEU A 552 -24.02 -4.04 -3.81
N PRO A 553 -23.10 -4.06 -2.82
CA PRO A 553 -22.46 -2.82 -2.38
C PRO A 553 -21.64 -2.08 -3.44
N GLN A 554 -21.00 -2.81 -4.36
CA GLN A 554 -20.30 -2.20 -5.50
C GLN A 554 -21.30 -1.57 -6.47
N LEU A 555 -22.45 -2.23 -6.66
CA LEU A 555 -23.52 -1.73 -7.52
C LEU A 555 -24.18 -0.50 -6.93
N THR A 556 -24.47 -0.45 -5.62
CA THR A 556 -25.19 0.67 -4.98
C THR A 556 -24.32 1.89 -4.66
N PHE A 557 -23.00 1.67 -4.51
CA PHE A 557 -22.01 2.68 -4.16
C PHE A 557 -20.79 2.65 -5.11
N PRO A 558 -21.00 2.70 -6.44
CA PRO A 558 -19.90 2.53 -7.39
C PRO A 558 -18.96 3.72 -7.33
N TYR A 559 -17.68 3.46 -7.44
CA TYR A 559 -16.68 4.48 -7.71
C TYR A 559 -15.79 3.97 -8.84
N THR A 560 -15.28 4.91 -9.62
CA THR A 560 -14.36 4.62 -10.72
C THR A 560 -13.02 5.29 -10.43
N GLN A 561 -11.95 4.55 -10.69
CA GLN A 561 -10.63 5.15 -10.81
C GLN A 561 -10.61 6.08 -12.02
N LEU A 562 -9.75 7.10 -11.96
CA LEU A 562 -9.47 7.96 -13.11
C LEU A 562 -8.99 7.12 -14.29
N ASP A 563 -9.25 7.61 -15.50
CA ASP A 563 -8.69 7.00 -16.72
C ASP A 563 -7.17 6.88 -16.59
N ALA A 564 -6.61 5.74 -17.01
CA ALA A 564 -5.18 5.47 -16.89
C ALA A 564 -4.31 6.57 -17.55
N HIS A 565 -4.80 7.16 -18.64
CA HIS A 565 -4.13 8.30 -19.29
C HIS A 565 -4.10 9.56 -18.41
N VAL A 566 -5.18 9.85 -17.68
CA VAL A 566 -5.24 10.99 -16.74
C VAL A 566 -4.32 10.75 -15.55
N ILE A 567 -4.32 9.54 -14.97
CA ILE A 567 -3.39 9.17 -13.89
C ILE A 567 -1.95 9.36 -14.33
N LYS A 568 -1.63 8.89 -15.54
CA LYS A 568 -0.30 9.06 -16.13
C LYS A 568 0.10 10.52 -16.29
N GLU A 569 -0.80 11.38 -16.79
CA GLU A 569 -0.52 12.80 -16.94
C GLU A 569 -0.35 13.53 -15.61
N LEU A 570 -1.08 13.13 -14.57
CA LEU A 570 -0.92 13.65 -13.21
C LEU A 570 0.46 13.31 -12.64
N ILE A 571 0.87 12.03 -12.73
CA ILE A 571 2.17 11.55 -12.24
C ILE A 571 3.33 12.19 -13.01
N GLN A 572 3.14 12.51 -14.29
CA GLN A 572 4.15 13.15 -15.16
C GLN A 572 4.20 14.68 -15.02
N GLY A 573 3.39 15.29 -14.16
CA GLY A 573 3.30 16.76 -14.05
C GLY A 573 2.73 17.45 -15.30
N LYS A 574 2.05 16.70 -16.19
CA LYS A 574 1.38 17.25 -17.39
C LYS A 574 -0.04 17.74 -17.10
N LYS A 575 -0.63 17.23 -16.01
CA LYS A 575 -1.92 17.67 -15.46
C LYS A 575 -1.76 17.96 -13.97
N GLN A 576 -2.64 18.82 -13.49
CA GLN A 576 -2.71 19.20 -12.07
C GLN A 576 -4.05 18.77 -11.50
N ALA A 577 -4.04 18.36 -10.23
CA ALA A 577 -5.26 18.15 -9.47
C ALA A 577 -5.79 19.50 -8.97
N HIS A 578 -7.09 19.76 -9.15
CA HIS A 578 -7.72 20.97 -8.65
C HIS A 578 -8.54 20.68 -7.39
N VAL A 579 -8.12 21.23 -6.25
CA VAL A 579 -8.83 21.12 -4.97
C VAL A 579 -9.64 22.40 -4.74
N LEU A 580 -10.97 22.25 -4.75
CA LEU A 580 -11.91 23.31 -4.43
C LEU A 580 -12.14 23.34 -2.93
N GLY A 581 -11.54 24.33 -2.27
CA GLY A 581 -11.61 24.53 -0.84
C GLY A 581 -10.29 24.28 -0.13
N LYS A 582 -9.98 25.13 0.86
CA LYS A 582 -8.70 25.19 1.56
C LYS A 582 -8.76 24.98 3.08
N GLY A 583 -9.81 24.34 3.60
CA GLY A 583 -9.91 23.92 5.00
C GLY A 583 -9.26 22.57 5.21
N ILE A 584 -9.43 21.99 6.41
CA ILE A 584 -8.67 20.78 6.79
C ILE A 584 -8.81 19.64 5.77
N ALA A 585 -10.00 19.40 5.23
CA ALA A 585 -10.23 18.41 4.16
C ALA A 585 -9.42 18.70 2.89
N GLY A 586 -9.53 19.92 2.37
CA GLY A 586 -8.86 20.33 1.14
C GLY A 586 -7.34 20.35 1.30
N ILE A 587 -6.84 20.81 2.45
CA ILE A 587 -5.41 20.80 2.76
C ILE A 587 -4.90 19.36 2.89
N SER A 588 -5.63 18.47 3.58
CA SER A 588 -5.24 17.07 3.68
C SER A 588 -5.14 16.41 2.29
N ILE A 589 -6.09 16.68 1.39
CA ILE A 589 -6.05 16.19 0.00
C ILE A 589 -4.84 16.76 -0.74
N ALA A 590 -4.66 18.09 -0.70
CA ALA A 590 -3.56 18.75 -1.40
C ALA A 590 -2.19 18.30 -0.88
N ASN A 591 -2.04 18.14 0.43
CA ASN A 591 -0.81 17.67 1.06
C ASN A 591 -0.50 16.24 0.62
N TYR A 592 -1.49 15.34 0.68
CA TYR A 592 -1.28 13.95 0.29
C TYR A 592 -0.96 13.79 -1.20
N LEU A 593 -1.63 14.55 -2.08
CA LEU A 593 -1.29 14.57 -3.52
C LEU A 593 0.14 15.05 -3.77
N ARG A 594 0.59 16.10 -3.09
CA ARG A 594 1.97 16.60 -3.21
C ARG A 594 3.00 15.61 -2.68
N GLN A 595 2.68 14.89 -1.60
CA GLN A 595 3.50 13.80 -1.08
C GLN A 595 3.69 12.65 -2.10
N LEU A 596 2.74 12.48 -3.03
CA LEU A 596 2.86 11.54 -4.16
C LEU A 596 3.55 12.16 -5.40
N GLY A 597 4.06 13.40 -5.30
CA GLY A 597 4.67 14.12 -6.41
C GLY A 597 3.66 14.70 -7.42
N ILE A 598 2.36 14.75 -7.09
CA ILE A 598 1.33 15.28 -7.98
C ILE A 598 1.17 16.79 -7.74
N GLU A 599 1.19 17.57 -8.82
CA GLU A 599 0.95 19.00 -8.77
C GLU A 599 -0.51 19.33 -8.42
N VAL A 600 -0.70 20.32 -7.54
CA VAL A 600 -2.01 20.69 -7.00
C VAL A 600 -2.26 22.18 -7.14
N LEU A 601 -3.36 22.53 -7.80
CA LEU A 601 -3.98 23.84 -7.75
C LEU A 601 -5.05 23.86 -6.67
N THR A 602 -5.06 24.89 -5.82
CA THR A 602 -6.11 25.08 -4.81
C THR A 602 -6.85 26.37 -5.07
N SER A 603 -8.18 26.35 -5.01
CA SER A 603 -9.00 27.56 -5.13
C SER A 603 -10.08 27.62 -4.04
N GLU A 604 -10.57 28.83 -3.78
CA GLU A 604 -11.56 29.07 -2.73
C GLU A 604 -12.40 30.32 -3.02
N LYS A 605 -13.66 30.34 -2.55
CA LYS A 605 -14.50 31.52 -2.41
C LYS A 605 -14.25 32.23 -1.06
N ALA A 606 -14.02 33.54 -1.06
CA ALA A 606 -13.82 34.32 0.16
C ALA A 606 -15.07 34.31 1.07
N THR A 607 -14.93 33.79 2.29
CA THR A 607 -15.95 33.84 3.35
C THR A 607 -15.27 33.91 4.72
N GLU A 608 -15.76 34.74 5.65
CA GLU A 608 -15.11 34.94 6.95
C GLU A 608 -15.47 33.89 8.01
N ASN A 609 -16.65 33.24 7.88
CA ASN A 609 -17.24 32.39 8.94
C ASN A 609 -17.07 30.86 8.70
N LYS A 610 -15.84 30.36 8.82
CA LYS A 610 -15.45 28.99 8.40
C LYS A 610 -15.18 28.05 9.59
N ALA A 611 -15.39 26.74 9.43
CA ALA A 611 -15.23 25.77 10.54
C ALA A 611 -13.77 25.48 10.97
N SER A 612 -12.80 25.60 10.06
CA SER A 612 -11.39 25.22 10.34
C SER A 612 -10.53 26.37 10.88
N ILE A 613 -11.11 27.46 11.37
CA ILE A 613 -10.37 28.69 11.76
C ILE A 613 -9.98 28.76 13.24
N ASN A 614 -10.32 27.73 14.02
CA ASN A 614 -10.04 27.71 15.45
C ASN A 614 -8.52 27.64 15.70
N PRO A 615 -7.95 28.49 16.56
CA PRO A 615 -6.49 28.59 16.73
C PRO A 615 -5.89 27.31 17.31
N ILE A 616 -6.65 26.59 18.14
CA ILE A 616 -6.33 25.25 18.64
C ILE A 616 -7.54 24.36 18.37
N GLY A 617 -7.31 23.12 17.97
CA GLY A 617 -8.34 22.10 17.92
C GLY A 617 -7.90 20.78 18.55
N LEU A 618 -8.87 20.07 19.10
CA LEU A 618 -8.65 18.78 19.75
C LEU A 618 -8.70 17.65 18.74
N VAL A 619 -7.70 16.77 18.80
CA VAL A 619 -7.67 15.51 18.04
C VAL A 619 -7.84 14.36 19.01
N TYR A 620 -8.96 13.63 18.89
CA TYR A 620 -9.24 12.43 19.67
C TYR A 620 -10.29 11.55 18.96
N PRO A 621 -10.24 10.23 19.14
CA PRO A 621 -11.21 9.33 18.54
C PRO A 621 -12.55 9.40 19.30
N GLN A 622 -13.66 9.17 18.60
CA GLN A 622 -14.93 8.85 19.24
C GLN A 622 -14.91 7.34 19.56
N LEU A 623 -15.01 7.00 20.85
CA LEU A 623 -14.84 5.63 21.34
C LEU A 623 -16.16 4.87 21.56
N PHE A 624 -17.29 5.55 21.42
CA PHE A 624 -18.62 4.98 21.61
C PHE A 624 -19.59 5.48 20.53
N ASP A 625 -20.34 4.55 19.94
CA ASP A 625 -21.43 4.82 19.02
C ASP A 625 -22.32 3.57 18.89
N ASP A 626 -23.57 3.72 18.45
CA ASP A 626 -24.45 2.61 18.11
C ASP A 626 -23.93 1.82 16.90
N ASP A 627 -23.13 2.47 16.05
CA ASP A 627 -22.50 1.86 14.88
C ASP A 627 -20.99 1.60 15.10
N PRO A 628 -20.55 0.34 15.25
CA PRO A 628 -19.13 0.02 15.47
C PRO A 628 -18.21 0.45 14.31
N SER A 629 -18.77 0.61 13.09
CA SER A 629 -17.97 1.06 11.94
C SER A 629 -17.52 2.52 12.09
N LEU A 630 -18.28 3.36 12.82
CA LEU A 630 -17.91 4.75 13.06
C LEU A 630 -16.76 4.82 14.07
N VAL A 631 -16.85 4.04 15.15
CA VAL A 631 -15.78 3.93 16.16
C VAL A 631 -14.47 3.47 15.51
N GLN A 632 -14.53 2.43 14.68
CA GLN A 632 -13.36 1.95 13.95
C GLN A 632 -12.76 3.01 13.02
N LEU A 633 -13.60 3.78 12.29
CA LEU A 633 -13.13 4.89 11.46
C LEU A 633 -12.36 5.92 12.29
N HIS A 634 -12.90 6.31 13.45
CA HIS A 634 -12.27 7.29 14.33
C HIS A 634 -10.93 6.82 14.88
N ILE A 635 -10.84 5.55 15.29
CA ILE A 635 -9.60 4.95 15.81
C ILE A 635 -8.55 4.87 14.72
N ASN A 636 -8.90 4.36 13.53
CA ASN A 636 -7.99 4.29 12.40
C ASN A 636 -7.46 5.68 12.04
N ALA A 637 -8.34 6.68 11.98
CA ALA A 637 -7.96 8.06 11.65
C ALA A 637 -7.06 8.68 12.72
N PHE A 638 -7.36 8.45 13.99
CA PHE A 638 -6.54 8.92 15.11
C PHE A 638 -5.13 8.32 15.07
N ASN A 639 -5.02 7.01 14.85
CA ASN A 639 -3.74 6.33 14.77
C ASN A 639 -2.90 6.79 13.56
N TYR A 640 -3.54 7.02 12.41
CA TYR A 640 -2.88 7.61 11.24
C TYR A 640 -2.31 9.02 11.56
N ASN A 641 -3.13 9.86 12.19
CA ASN A 641 -2.74 11.22 12.54
C ASN A 641 -1.59 11.30 13.55
N ARG A 642 -1.54 10.37 14.51
CA ARG A 642 -0.48 10.31 15.52
C ARG A 642 0.93 10.19 14.90
N SER A 643 1.04 9.49 13.76
CA SER A 643 2.30 9.38 13.03
C SER A 643 2.57 10.65 12.20
N ASN A 644 1.57 11.07 11.41
CA ASN A 644 1.70 12.17 10.46
C ASN A 644 1.92 13.56 11.12
N PHE A 645 1.20 13.85 12.20
CA PHE A 645 1.26 15.15 12.89
C PHE A 645 2.58 15.39 13.62
N LYS A 646 3.24 14.33 14.13
CA LYS A 646 4.55 14.45 14.78
C LYS A 646 5.61 15.04 13.84
N GLN A 647 5.54 14.69 12.56
CA GLN A 647 6.52 15.10 11.54
C GLN A 647 6.32 16.53 11.05
N GLN A 648 5.11 17.09 11.23
CA GLN A 648 4.75 18.41 10.72
C GLN A 648 5.12 19.57 11.68
N GLY A 649 5.63 19.28 12.88
CA GLY A 649 6.10 20.28 13.86
C GLY A 649 5.01 20.89 14.76
N ASP A 650 5.47 21.62 15.80
CA ASP A 650 4.72 22.24 16.92
C ASP A 650 3.57 21.39 17.48
N PHE A 651 3.98 20.42 18.29
CA PHE A 651 3.13 19.42 18.92
C PHE A 651 3.13 19.60 20.44
N VAL A 652 1.95 19.52 21.05
CA VAL A 652 1.82 19.47 22.51
C VAL A 652 0.98 18.25 22.86
N GLU A 653 1.59 17.27 23.53
CA GLU A 653 0.86 16.17 24.18
C GLU A 653 0.11 16.75 25.38
N PRO A 654 -1.24 16.68 25.43
CA PRO A 654 -1.98 16.91 26.64
C PRO A 654 -1.76 15.74 27.59
N SER A 655 -1.61 16.09 28.86
CA SER A 655 -1.16 15.22 29.94
C SER A 655 -2.18 14.15 30.34
N LYS A 656 -3.48 14.41 30.19
CA LYS A 656 -4.62 13.51 30.49
C LYS A 656 -5.95 14.14 30.02
N ILE A 657 -6.93 13.32 29.64
CA ILE A 657 -8.35 13.72 29.51
C ILE A 657 -9.14 12.99 30.59
N TYR A 658 -9.83 13.71 31.46
CA TYR A 658 -10.72 13.12 32.47
C TYR A 658 -12.18 13.22 32.01
N LEU A 659 -12.90 12.10 32.10
CA LEU A 659 -14.34 12.02 31.87
C LEU A 659 -15.06 12.15 33.21
N SER A 660 -16.08 13.00 33.32
CA SER A 660 -16.85 13.11 34.56
C SER A 660 -17.91 12.00 34.66
N ASN A 661 -18.18 11.55 35.89
CA ASN A 661 -19.24 10.59 36.23
C ASN A 661 -20.68 11.12 36.00
N GLN A 662 -20.86 12.39 35.61
CA GLN A 662 -22.17 13.04 35.49
C GLN A 662 -22.62 13.27 34.04
N SER A 663 -22.04 12.57 33.07
CA SER A 663 -22.55 12.60 31.70
C SER A 663 -23.96 11.99 31.65
N SER A 664 -24.94 12.73 31.13
CA SER A 664 -26.36 12.35 31.06
C SER A 664 -26.66 11.18 30.11
N VAL A 665 -25.63 10.58 29.52
CA VAL A 665 -25.74 9.33 28.74
C VAL A 665 -25.61 8.18 29.72
N GLN A 666 -26.71 7.77 30.35
CA GLN A 666 -26.76 6.45 30.98
C GLN A 666 -26.77 5.37 29.89
N PRO A 667 -25.70 4.56 29.73
CA PRO A 667 -25.66 3.51 28.73
C PRO A 667 -26.41 2.29 29.25
N ASN A 668 -27.31 1.72 28.44
CA ASN A 668 -28.08 0.53 28.77
C ASN A 668 -27.26 -0.79 28.75
N LEU A 669 -25.92 -0.76 28.82
CA LEU A 669 -25.10 -1.92 28.47
C LEU A 669 -23.86 -2.11 29.36
N ALA A 670 -23.45 -3.39 29.45
CA ALA A 670 -22.61 -3.99 30.48
C ALA A 670 -21.24 -3.31 30.68
N TRP A 671 -20.98 -3.03 31.95
CA TRP A 671 -19.83 -2.30 32.47
C TRP A 671 -18.49 -3.04 32.41
N GLU A 672 -18.31 -4.25 31.88
CA GLU A 672 -17.01 -4.97 31.98
C GLU A 672 -15.90 -4.41 31.08
N PHE A 673 -16.22 -3.88 29.88
CA PHE A 673 -15.25 -3.17 29.04
C PHE A 673 -14.97 -1.76 29.58
N VAL A 674 -15.99 -1.12 30.15
CA VAL A 674 -15.89 0.22 30.75
C VAL A 674 -15.27 0.19 32.15
N SER A 675 -15.40 -0.87 32.93
CA SER A 675 -14.81 -1.03 34.27
C SER A 675 -13.30 -1.26 34.19
N GLN A 676 -12.84 -1.89 33.11
CA GLN A 676 -11.42 -1.93 32.74
C GLN A 676 -10.91 -0.56 32.23
N LEU A 677 -11.81 0.31 31.72
CA LEU A 677 -11.51 1.69 31.29
C LEU A 677 -11.75 2.76 32.38
N SER A 678 -12.45 2.45 33.48
CA SER A 678 -12.85 3.43 34.51
C SER A 678 -11.95 3.41 35.74
N ASN A 679 -11.20 2.31 35.96
CA ASN A 679 -10.34 2.14 37.13
C ASN A 679 -8.85 2.38 36.84
N ALA A 680 -8.51 2.82 35.63
CA ALA A 680 -7.16 3.22 35.28
C ALA A 680 -7.18 4.67 34.78
N THR A 681 -6.26 5.48 35.29
CA THR A 681 -5.95 6.80 34.75
C THR A 681 -5.38 6.60 33.34
N PHE A 682 -6.18 6.82 32.29
CA PHE A 682 -5.69 6.69 30.92
C PHE A 682 -4.97 7.97 30.48
N ILE A 683 -3.73 7.82 30.00
CA ILE A 683 -3.05 8.83 29.20
C ILE A 683 -3.68 8.76 27.79
N ILE A 684 -4.78 9.49 27.59
CA ILE A 684 -5.23 9.79 26.23
C ILE A 684 -4.37 10.96 25.76
N ALA A 685 -3.34 10.65 24.97
CA ALA A 685 -2.59 11.68 24.25
C ALA A 685 -3.53 12.29 23.21
N GLY A 686 -4.33 13.29 23.60
CA GLY A 686 -4.95 14.19 22.63
C GLY A 686 -3.85 14.88 21.81
N TYR A 687 -4.16 15.50 20.69
CA TYR A 687 -3.15 16.32 20.00
C TYR A 687 -3.68 17.73 19.89
N LYS A 688 -2.88 18.71 20.34
CA LYS A 688 -3.12 20.13 20.08
C LYS A 688 -2.47 20.45 18.75
N HIS A 689 -3.28 20.74 17.74
CA HIS A 689 -2.79 21.32 16.49
C HIS A 689 -3.12 22.80 16.43
N TYR A 690 -2.09 23.61 16.16
CA TYR A 690 -2.25 25.03 15.86
C TYR A 690 -2.71 25.19 14.42
N VAL A 691 -3.88 25.78 14.22
CA VAL A 691 -4.37 26.15 12.90
C VAL A 691 -4.23 27.67 12.75
N ASN A 692 -3.00 28.21 12.89
CA ASN A 692 -2.71 29.58 12.46
C ASN A 692 -1.21 29.95 12.41
N ARG A 693 -0.71 30.16 11.17
CA ARG A 693 0.24 31.19 10.67
C ARG A 693 1.22 30.60 9.65
N ALA A 694 1.12 31.10 8.42
CA ALA A 694 2.16 30.99 7.41
C ALA A 694 3.39 31.81 7.86
N VAL A 695 4.58 31.24 7.64
CA VAL A 695 5.84 31.97 7.69
C VAL A 695 6.38 31.95 6.26
N GLU A 696 6.33 33.12 5.61
CA GLU A 696 7.07 33.33 4.37
C GLU A 696 8.58 33.26 4.67
N TYR A 697 9.30 32.39 3.98
CA TYR A 697 10.75 32.53 3.80
C TYR A 697 11.03 32.86 2.33
N TYR A 698 11.48 34.10 2.11
CA TYR A 698 12.17 34.53 0.90
C TYR A 698 13.60 34.02 0.94
N THR A 699 13.99 33.14 0.01
CA THR A 699 15.41 32.95 -0.34
C THR A 699 15.75 33.86 -1.52
N ARG A 700 16.55 34.90 -1.25
CA ARG A 700 17.34 35.57 -2.28
C ARG A 700 18.31 34.55 -2.87
N ALA A 701 18.07 34.09 -4.10
CA ALA A 701 19.11 33.59 -4.98
C ALA A 701 18.71 33.78 -6.44
N THR A 702 19.54 34.54 -7.14
CA THR A 702 19.50 34.85 -8.56
C THR A 702 19.65 33.59 -9.43
N ASN A 703 18.87 33.54 -10.53
CA ASN A 703 18.94 32.65 -11.71
C ASN A 703 18.16 31.30 -11.71
N ILE A 704 16.84 31.44 -11.93
CA ILE A 704 15.85 30.66 -12.73
C ILE A 704 16.13 29.16 -13.06
N THR A 705 15.25 28.24 -12.60
CA THR A 705 14.21 27.50 -13.40
C THR A 705 13.36 26.57 -12.52
N SER A 706 12.34 27.14 -11.85
CA SER A 706 10.98 26.58 -11.62
C SER A 706 10.23 27.49 -10.64
N PRO A 707 8.97 27.86 -10.90
CA PRO A 707 8.24 28.79 -10.03
C PRO A 707 7.85 28.10 -8.73
N GLN A 708 8.27 28.69 -7.61
CA GLN A 708 7.83 28.37 -6.27
C GLN A 708 6.31 28.56 -6.14
N ILE A 709 5.65 27.69 -5.39
CA ILE A 709 4.32 27.96 -4.85
C ILE A 709 4.41 27.86 -3.32
N GLY A 710 4.45 29.02 -2.68
CA GLY A 710 4.09 29.15 -1.27
C GLY A 710 2.61 28.80 -1.10
N VAL A 711 2.32 27.83 -0.23
CA VAL A 711 0.94 27.53 0.15
C VAL A 711 0.54 28.49 1.25
N GLU A 712 -0.06 29.61 0.87
CA GLU A 712 -0.79 30.47 1.80
C GLU A 712 -2.06 29.75 2.28
N PHE A 713 -2.06 29.43 3.57
CA PHE A 713 -3.16 28.78 4.29
C PHE A 713 -4.31 29.76 4.53
N ILE A 714 -5.45 29.55 3.86
CA ILE A 714 -6.69 30.26 4.16
C ILE A 714 -7.85 29.26 3.99
N CYS A 715 -8.55 28.94 5.08
CA CYS A 715 -9.52 27.85 5.35
C CYS A 715 -10.71 27.72 4.39
N THR A 716 -11.46 26.59 4.28
CA THR A 716 -12.67 26.36 3.42
C THR A 716 -13.95 27.10 3.85
N GLY A 717 -14.65 27.67 2.87
CA GLY A 717 -16.12 27.68 2.78
C GLY A 717 -16.60 26.71 1.69
N ALA A 718 -17.40 25.70 2.05
CA ALA A 718 -18.07 24.89 1.03
C ALA A 718 -19.34 25.63 0.57
N SER A 719 -19.33 26.16 -0.66
CA SER A 719 -20.58 26.53 -1.33
C SER A 719 -21.27 25.23 -1.79
N LEU A 720 -22.29 24.78 -1.05
CA LEU A 720 -23.17 23.71 -1.50
C LEU A 720 -24.19 24.30 -2.49
N ARG A 721 -24.31 23.70 -3.67
CA ARG A 721 -25.51 23.83 -4.51
C ARG A 721 -26.46 22.69 -4.15
N ASP A 722 -27.75 23.02 -4.10
CA ASP A 722 -29.04 22.32 -3.95
C ASP A 722 -29.19 20.77 -4.00
N GLU A 723 -28.13 19.97 -4.17
CA GLU A 723 -28.21 18.52 -4.44
C GLU A 723 -28.17 17.62 -3.19
N PHE A 724 -27.97 18.18 -2.00
CA PHE A 724 -27.97 17.43 -0.73
C PHE A 724 -28.94 18.08 0.27
N THR A 725 -30.24 17.86 0.07
CA THR A 725 -31.37 18.47 0.80
C THR A 725 -31.49 18.09 2.30
N HIS A 726 -30.53 17.33 2.85
CA HIS A 726 -30.57 16.82 4.23
C HIS A 726 -29.29 17.06 5.04
N LEU A 727 -28.44 17.99 4.58
CA LEU A 727 -27.28 18.44 5.35
C LEU A 727 -27.76 19.41 6.43
N THR A 728 -27.57 19.02 7.69
CA THR A 728 -27.79 19.93 8.81
C THR A 728 -26.54 20.76 9.01
N LEU A 729 -26.66 22.06 8.77
CA LEU A 729 -25.64 23.00 9.23
C LEU A 729 -25.72 23.07 10.76
N SER A 730 -24.57 23.09 11.41
CA SER A 730 -24.50 23.53 12.79
C SER A 730 -23.41 24.57 12.91
N SER A 731 -23.71 25.69 13.52
CA SER A 731 -22.68 26.65 13.88
C SER A 731 -22.31 26.49 15.34
N GLY A 732 -21.11 26.95 15.68
CA GLY A 732 -20.67 26.98 17.07
C GLY A 732 -19.63 28.08 17.28
N LYS A 733 -19.66 28.69 18.45
CA LYS A 733 -18.72 29.73 18.87
C LYS A 733 -17.67 29.14 19.81
N THR A 734 -16.42 29.54 19.61
CA THR A 734 -15.30 29.23 20.50
C THR A 734 -14.65 30.54 20.90
N SER A 735 -14.42 30.68 22.20
CA SER A 735 -13.90 31.90 22.83
C SER A 735 -12.53 31.58 23.41
N TYR A 736 -11.58 32.53 23.47
CA TYR A 736 -10.31 32.31 24.17
C TYR A 736 -9.76 33.54 24.86
N ILE A 737 -8.89 33.27 25.86
CA ILE A 737 -8.08 34.26 26.59
C ILE A 737 -6.62 33.84 26.61
N PHE A 738 -5.71 34.78 26.88
CA PHE A 738 -4.32 34.41 27.16
C PHE A 738 -4.20 33.81 28.56
N LEU A 739 -3.31 32.83 28.71
CA LEU A 739 -3.04 32.15 29.98
C LEU A 739 -2.54 33.13 31.03
N PHE A 740 -1.73 34.14 30.63
CA PHE A 740 -1.24 35.15 31.56
C PHE A 740 -2.39 35.98 32.15
N ASP A 741 -3.35 36.40 31.32
CA ASP A 741 -4.53 37.14 31.77
C ASP A 741 -5.40 36.29 32.71
N PHE A 742 -5.48 34.97 32.44
CA PHE A 742 -6.16 34.03 33.32
C PHE A 742 -5.45 33.83 34.66
N ILE A 743 -4.12 33.70 34.67
CA ILE A 743 -3.33 33.59 35.91
C ILE A 743 -3.44 34.89 36.71
N ALA A 744 -3.29 36.05 36.07
CA ALA A 744 -3.46 37.35 36.72
C ALA A 744 -4.86 37.51 37.33
N LEU A 745 -5.90 36.96 36.68
CA LEU A 745 -7.24 36.90 37.26
C LEU A 745 -7.27 36.03 38.53
N LEU A 746 -6.69 34.82 38.48
CA LEU A 746 -6.66 33.91 39.62
C LEU A 746 -6.01 34.52 40.86
N GLU A 747 -4.96 35.34 40.68
CA GLU A 747 -4.28 36.05 41.77
C GLU A 747 -5.22 36.95 42.60
N HIS A 748 -6.32 37.43 42.00
CA HIS A 748 -7.34 38.23 42.70
C HIS A 748 -8.29 37.39 43.56
N PHE A 749 -8.24 36.06 43.45
CA PHE A 749 -9.07 35.11 44.20
C PHE A 749 -8.21 34.11 44.98
N PRO A 750 -7.46 34.57 46.01
CA PRO A 750 -6.52 33.73 46.76
C PRO A 750 -7.18 32.63 47.60
N HIS A 751 -8.51 32.71 47.80
CA HIS A 751 -9.31 31.69 48.47
C HIS A 751 -9.66 30.51 47.56
N LEU A 752 -9.48 30.63 46.25
CA LEU A 752 -9.59 29.51 45.32
C LEU A 752 -8.31 28.69 45.35
N GLU A 753 -8.42 27.37 45.26
CA GLU A 753 -7.26 26.49 45.14
C GLU A 753 -6.59 26.65 43.76
N GLN A 754 -5.80 27.70 43.58
CA GLN A 754 -5.20 28.08 42.29
C GLN A 754 -4.35 26.95 41.70
N GLU A 755 -3.58 26.24 42.53
CA GLU A 755 -2.80 25.07 42.11
C GLU A 755 -3.71 23.96 41.58
N LEU A 756 -4.84 23.69 42.24
CA LEU A 756 -5.83 22.71 41.77
C LEU A 756 -6.49 23.14 40.47
N ILE A 757 -6.81 24.43 40.30
CA ILE A 757 -7.40 24.97 39.05
C ILE A 757 -6.41 24.85 37.89
N LEU A 758 -5.15 25.21 38.11
CA LEU A 758 -4.07 25.08 37.13
C LEU A 758 -3.77 23.61 36.82
N GLU A 759 -3.82 22.73 37.82
CA GLU A 759 -3.73 21.28 37.65
C GLU A 759 -4.88 20.74 36.79
N ARG A 760 -6.14 21.12 37.08
CA ARG A 760 -7.33 20.74 36.29
C ARG A 760 -7.28 21.30 34.87
N LEU A 761 -6.68 22.47 34.64
CA LEU A 761 -6.45 23.03 33.31
C LEU A 761 -5.35 22.32 32.52
N ALA A 762 -4.28 21.90 33.21
CA ALA A 762 -3.24 21.05 32.63
C ALA A 762 -3.76 19.63 32.28
N ASN A 763 -4.90 19.26 32.85
CA ASN A 763 -5.55 17.96 32.79
C ASN A 763 -6.99 18.09 32.25
N SER A 764 -7.15 18.37 30.95
CA SER A 764 -8.45 18.64 30.29
C SER A 764 -9.62 17.76 30.77
N ASN A 765 -10.64 18.35 31.41
CA ASN A 765 -11.90 17.69 31.75
C ASN A 765 -12.90 17.87 30.61
N CYS A 766 -13.51 16.79 30.11
CA CYS A 766 -14.57 16.86 29.09
C CYS A 766 -15.87 16.28 29.67
N SER A 767 -16.82 17.14 30.04
CA SER A 767 -18.16 16.69 30.46
C SER A 767 -19.29 17.57 29.93
N PHE A 768 -19.12 18.89 29.94
CA PHE A 768 -20.04 19.86 29.34
C PHE A 768 -19.23 20.99 28.68
N GLY A 769 -19.01 20.88 27.37
CA GLY A 769 -18.01 21.69 26.65
C GLY A 769 -16.59 21.12 26.72
N TYR A 770 -15.70 21.68 25.90
CA TYR A 770 -14.27 21.46 25.86
C TYR A 770 -13.53 22.74 26.23
N PHE A 771 -12.45 22.57 26.99
CA PHE A 771 -11.50 23.62 27.27
C PHE A 771 -10.07 23.09 27.13
N THR A 772 -9.20 23.90 26.55
CA THR A 772 -7.81 23.50 26.30
C THR A 772 -6.90 24.71 26.31
N SER A 773 -5.73 24.59 26.94
CA SER A 773 -4.65 25.57 26.85
C SER A 773 -3.70 25.25 25.69
N GLY A 774 -2.83 26.16 25.24
CA GLY A 774 -1.76 25.86 24.27
C GLY A 774 -0.87 27.06 23.96
N LEU A 775 0.41 26.83 23.64
CA LEU A 775 1.44 27.82 23.34
C LEU A 775 1.49 28.14 21.84
N ILE A 776 1.19 29.38 21.43
CA ILE A 776 1.39 29.83 20.06
C ILE A 776 2.82 30.39 19.92
N LYS A 777 3.67 29.72 19.15
CA LYS A 777 4.99 30.24 18.79
C LYS A 777 4.87 31.28 17.67
N SER A 778 5.47 32.44 17.89
CA SER A 778 5.57 33.52 16.91
C SER A 778 6.97 33.50 16.28
N SER A 779 7.10 33.01 15.06
CA SER A 779 8.38 32.91 14.33
C SER A 779 8.86 34.24 13.71
N LYS A 780 8.98 35.30 14.51
CA LYS A 780 9.76 36.49 14.13
C LYS A 780 10.71 36.82 15.28
N GLU A 781 11.98 36.47 15.10
CA GLU A 781 13.07 37.06 15.88
C GLU A 781 13.09 38.56 15.63
N ILE A 782 12.78 39.34 16.67
CA ILE A 782 13.19 40.74 16.76
C ILE A 782 14.37 40.75 17.71
N ASN A 783 15.50 41.26 17.21
CA ASN A 783 16.79 41.26 17.88
C ASN A 783 16.70 41.99 19.25
N LEU A 784 17.10 41.30 20.31
CA LEU A 784 16.94 41.71 21.71
C LEU A 784 18.14 42.57 22.17
N ASN A 785 17.87 43.83 22.49
CA ASN A 785 18.57 44.55 23.56
C ASN A 785 17.55 45.03 24.60
N SER A 786 16.61 44.15 24.95
CA SER A 786 15.68 44.32 26.07
C SER A 786 15.10 42.96 26.44
N GLU A 787 14.75 42.81 27.70
CA GLU A 787 14.36 41.56 28.36
C GLU A 787 13.02 40.99 27.86
N VAL A 788 12.91 39.66 27.98
CA VAL A 788 11.71 38.79 27.92
C VAL A 788 11.02 38.63 26.55
N ASN A 789 11.33 37.51 25.88
CA ASN A 789 10.56 36.97 24.76
C ASN A 789 9.74 35.77 25.29
N LEU A 790 8.44 35.96 25.59
CA LEU A 790 7.55 34.89 26.08
C LEU A 790 6.48 34.56 25.03
N ASP A 791 6.43 33.30 24.64
CA ASP A 791 5.41 32.68 23.80
C ASP A 791 3.98 32.98 24.27
N LYS A 792 3.02 33.19 23.35
CA LYS A 792 1.63 33.52 23.70
C LYS A 792 0.82 32.25 23.99
N ALA A 793 0.68 31.87 25.25
CA ALA A 793 -0.21 30.78 25.66
C ALA A 793 -1.68 31.24 25.69
N ILE A 794 -2.61 30.48 25.11
CA ILE A 794 -4.07 30.75 25.09
C ILE A 794 -4.87 29.61 25.74
N ILE A 795 -6.06 29.92 26.28
CA ILE A 795 -7.06 28.99 26.79
C ILE A 795 -8.33 29.13 25.95
N LEU A 796 -8.75 28.05 25.26
CA LEU A 796 -10.02 27.99 24.54
C LEU A 796 -11.15 27.50 25.43
N PHE A 797 -12.33 28.08 25.25
CA PHE A 797 -13.61 27.70 25.82
C PHE A 797 -14.59 27.46 24.68
N GLY A 798 -15.20 26.28 24.62
CA GLY A 798 -16.19 26.01 23.59
C GLY A 798 -16.78 24.62 23.62
N ALA A 799 -17.65 24.24 22.68
CA ALA A 799 -18.30 25.15 21.77
C ALA A 799 -19.81 25.15 22.04
N THR A 800 -20.43 26.31 21.85
CA THR A 800 -21.89 26.37 21.68
C THR A 800 -22.28 25.60 20.42
N HIS A 801 -23.47 25.02 20.41
CA HIS A 801 -23.98 24.22 19.30
C HIS A 801 -25.37 24.70 18.89
N HIS A 802 -25.43 25.38 17.75
CA HIS A 802 -26.67 25.88 17.15
C HIS A 802 -27.03 25.03 15.93
N ASN A 803 -28.02 24.16 16.09
CA ASN A 803 -28.46 23.25 15.02
C ASN A 803 -29.30 23.99 13.99
N ASN A 804 -29.08 23.68 12.71
CA ASN A 804 -29.74 24.23 11.53
C ASN A 804 -29.53 25.73 11.27
N LEU A 805 -28.54 26.34 11.95
CA LEU A 805 -28.18 27.73 11.77
C LEU A 805 -26.76 27.83 11.21
N ALA A 806 -26.60 28.61 10.14
CA ALA A 806 -25.29 29.00 9.66
C ALA A 806 -24.68 30.03 10.62
N ALA A 807 -23.38 30.22 10.50
CA ALA A 807 -22.70 31.22 11.31
C ALA A 807 -23.30 32.62 11.05
N THR A 808 -23.50 33.01 9.80
CA THR A 808 -24.11 34.29 9.43
C THR A 808 -25.45 34.60 10.13
N ASP A 809 -26.16 33.58 10.60
CA ASP A 809 -27.47 33.73 11.23
C ASP A 809 -27.39 34.10 12.72
N LEU A 810 -26.20 34.06 13.35
CA LEU A 810 -26.00 34.34 14.78
C LEU A 810 -25.15 35.59 15.07
N LEU A 811 -25.03 36.48 14.09
CA LEU A 811 -24.42 37.79 14.27
C LEU A 811 -25.24 38.60 15.30
N GLY A 812 -24.59 39.14 16.33
CA GLY A 812 -25.23 39.85 17.45
C GLY A 812 -25.59 39.00 18.67
N GLN A 813 -25.34 37.68 18.65
CA GLN A 813 -25.54 36.77 19.80
C GLN A 813 -24.21 36.28 20.40
N GLU A 814 -23.10 36.98 20.17
CA GLU A 814 -21.74 36.57 20.54
C GLU A 814 -21.54 36.54 22.05
N GLU A 815 -21.95 37.59 22.75
CA GLU A 815 -21.75 37.73 24.20
C GLU A 815 -22.48 36.63 24.99
N LYS A 816 -23.69 36.27 24.58
CA LYS A 816 -24.50 35.24 25.23
C LYS A 816 -23.88 33.84 25.13
N ASP A 817 -23.37 33.49 23.95
CA ASP A 817 -22.71 32.21 23.72
C ASP A 817 -21.37 32.11 24.47
N ASN A 818 -20.62 33.22 24.54
CA ASN A 818 -19.37 33.30 25.30
C ASN A 818 -19.63 33.10 26.79
N LEU A 819 -20.61 33.82 27.34
CA LEU A 819 -21.02 33.69 28.73
C LEU A 819 -21.44 32.25 29.05
N HIS A 820 -22.18 31.60 28.15
CA HIS A 820 -22.57 30.20 28.32
C HIS A 820 -21.35 29.26 28.37
N ASN A 821 -20.42 29.36 27.43
CA ASN A 821 -19.19 28.53 27.42
C ASN A 821 -18.38 28.69 28.71
N VAL A 822 -18.29 29.91 29.23
CA VAL A 822 -17.60 30.24 30.49
C VAL A 822 -18.31 29.63 31.70
N GLN A 823 -19.63 29.77 31.76
CA GLN A 823 -20.42 29.20 32.85
C GLN A 823 -20.30 27.67 32.90
N GLU A 824 -20.31 27.00 31.75
CA GLU A 824 -20.11 25.54 31.69
C GLU A 824 -18.70 25.12 32.11
N PHE A 825 -17.68 25.91 31.77
CA PHE A 825 -16.31 25.68 32.25
C PHE A 825 -16.21 25.76 33.78
N VAL A 826 -16.78 26.80 34.40
CA VAL A 826 -16.72 26.97 35.87
C VAL A 826 -17.46 25.84 36.58
N LYS A 827 -18.65 25.44 36.09
CA LYS A 827 -19.38 24.28 36.63
C LYS A 827 -18.55 22.99 36.57
N ALA A 828 -17.81 22.78 35.47
CA ALA A 828 -16.96 21.60 35.31
C ALA A 828 -15.76 21.56 36.29
N LEU A 829 -15.38 22.70 36.87
CA LEU A 829 -14.33 22.79 37.88
C LEU A 829 -14.81 22.48 39.30
N GLN A 830 -16.10 22.22 39.55
CA GLN A 830 -16.63 21.80 40.87
C GLN A 830 -16.07 22.62 42.05
N LEU A 831 -16.04 23.95 41.93
CA LEU A 831 -15.50 24.84 42.95
C LEU A 831 -16.62 25.28 43.90
N ASP A 832 -16.44 25.17 45.21
CA ASP A 832 -17.49 25.49 46.19
C ASP A 832 -17.93 26.97 46.23
N GLN A 833 -17.23 27.86 45.51
CA GLN A 833 -17.52 29.31 45.41
C GLN A 833 -17.82 29.77 43.97
N GLU A 834 -18.62 29.00 43.23
CA GLU A 834 -18.93 29.21 41.81
C GLU A 834 -19.36 30.65 41.46
N THR A 835 -20.10 31.34 42.34
CA THR A 835 -20.80 32.60 41.98
C THR A 835 -19.87 33.80 41.79
N GLU A 836 -18.85 33.98 42.63
CA GLU A 836 -17.96 35.16 42.60
C GLU A 836 -16.92 35.04 41.47
N PHE A 837 -16.31 33.87 41.34
CA PHE A 837 -15.37 33.56 40.25
C PHE A 837 -16.07 33.59 38.88
N THR A 838 -17.29 33.04 38.76
CA THR A 838 -18.08 33.13 37.52
C THR A 838 -18.37 34.58 37.15
N LEU A 839 -18.73 35.43 38.13
CA LEU A 839 -19.02 36.84 37.87
C LEU A 839 -17.75 37.61 37.42
N ALA A 840 -16.59 37.28 37.99
CA ALA A 840 -15.31 37.87 37.59
C ALA A 840 -14.89 37.46 36.18
N LEU A 841 -15.03 36.17 35.83
CA LEU A 841 -14.79 35.67 34.47
C LEU A 841 -15.77 36.30 33.47
N SER A 842 -17.04 36.48 33.87
CA SER A 842 -18.08 37.11 33.05
C SER A 842 -17.80 38.60 32.81
N LYS A 843 -17.25 39.32 33.79
CA LYS A 843 -16.82 40.73 33.60
C LYS A 843 -15.65 40.86 32.64
N LEU A 844 -14.73 39.90 32.63
CA LEU A 844 -13.67 39.81 31.61
C LEU A 844 -14.22 39.58 30.20
N VAL A 845 -15.34 38.84 30.09
CA VAL A 845 -16.08 38.66 28.84
C VAL A 845 -16.71 39.99 28.38
N GLU A 846 -17.33 40.74 29.29
CA GLU A 846 -17.95 42.06 28.99
C GLU A 846 -16.93 43.15 28.61
N GLN A 847 -15.70 43.07 29.12
CA GLN A 847 -14.62 44.03 28.84
C GLN A 847 -13.89 43.78 27.50
N ASN A 848 -14.37 42.87 26.65
CA ASN A 848 -13.89 42.61 25.29
C ASN A 848 -12.38 42.26 25.16
N GLN A 849 -11.78 41.66 26.20
CA GLN A 849 -10.39 41.19 26.16
C GLN A 849 -10.23 39.81 25.49
N TRP A 850 -11.30 39.25 24.90
CA TRP A 850 -11.34 37.91 24.29
C TRP A 850 -11.39 37.99 22.77
N GLU A 851 -10.62 37.13 22.09
CA GLU A 851 -10.77 36.93 20.65
C GLU A 851 -11.76 35.77 20.40
N ILE A 852 -12.68 35.95 19.44
CA ILE A 852 -13.75 34.99 19.14
C ILE A 852 -13.53 34.39 17.76
N LYS A 853 -13.75 33.08 17.63
CA LYS A 853 -13.82 32.40 16.33
C LYS A 853 -15.18 31.78 16.11
N PHE A 854 -15.63 31.93 14.87
CA PHE A 854 -16.96 31.55 14.47
C PHE A 854 -17.00 30.81 13.14
N GLY A 855 -17.64 29.64 13.15
CA GLY A 855 -17.62 28.74 12.01
C GLY A 855 -18.90 27.94 11.83
N SER A 856 -19.25 27.72 10.57
CA SER A 856 -20.32 26.80 10.18
C SER A 856 -19.76 25.40 9.94
N ARG A 857 -20.20 24.42 10.73
CA ARG A 857 -19.90 23.00 10.53
C ARG A 857 -21.00 22.35 9.68
N VAL A 858 -20.62 21.32 8.94
CA VAL A 858 -21.56 20.45 8.23
C VAL A 858 -21.62 19.13 8.97
N ASN A 859 -22.76 18.85 9.63
CA ASN A 859 -23.00 17.58 10.28
C ASN A 859 -23.89 16.70 9.39
N ILE A 860 -23.62 15.40 9.44
CA ILE A 860 -24.49 14.39 8.85
C ILE A 860 -25.23 13.68 9.99
N ARG A 861 -26.53 13.42 9.79
CA ARG A 861 -27.39 12.82 10.82
C ARG A 861 -26.90 11.46 11.35
N ASP A 862 -26.28 10.67 10.48
CA ASP A 862 -25.69 9.37 10.84
C ASP A 862 -24.24 9.48 11.36
N ARG A 863 -23.73 10.71 11.53
CA ARG A 863 -22.38 11.05 12.01
C ARG A 863 -21.22 10.57 11.12
N PHE A 864 -21.47 9.81 10.06
CA PHE A 864 -20.44 9.45 9.10
C PHE A 864 -20.11 10.63 8.19
N PRO A 865 -18.82 10.86 7.87
CA PRO A 865 -18.45 11.85 6.88
C PRO A 865 -18.87 11.42 5.47
N LEU A 866 -18.76 12.34 4.52
CA LEU A 866 -19.02 12.08 3.11
C LEU A 866 -17.69 12.05 2.36
N MET A 867 -17.37 10.96 1.68
CA MET A 867 -16.14 10.73 0.91
C MET A 867 -16.45 9.86 -0.31
N GLY A 868 -16.15 10.32 -1.52
CA GLY A 868 -16.28 9.52 -2.73
C GLY A 868 -16.42 10.33 -4.01
N GLN A 869 -16.71 9.64 -5.12
CA GLN A 869 -16.98 10.28 -6.41
C GLN A 869 -18.37 10.95 -6.42
N LYS A 870 -18.52 12.04 -7.17
CA LYS A 870 -19.81 12.72 -7.36
C LYS A 870 -20.67 11.94 -8.35
N TYR A 871 -21.98 11.89 -8.10
CA TYR A 871 -22.97 11.17 -8.92
C TYR A 871 -23.90 12.15 -9.61
N GLU A 872 -24.45 11.73 -10.76
CA GLU A 872 -25.55 12.46 -11.38
C GLU A 872 -26.87 12.18 -10.63
N HIS A 873 -27.33 13.16 -9.85
CA HIS A 873 -28.45 13.02 -8.92
C HIS A 873 -29.74 12.49 -9.57
N LYS A 874 -30.12 13.01 -10.75
CA LYS A 874 -31.35 12.61 -11.45
C LYS A 874 -31.30 11.16 -11.93
N ALA A 875 -30.16 10.73 -12.48
CA ALA A 875 -29.97 9.35 -12.90
C ALA A 875 -30.02 8.39 -11.70
N TYR A 876 -29.36 8.76 -10.60
CA TYR A 876 -29.32 7.96 -9.38
C TYR A 876 -30.69 7.71 -8.75
N THR A 877 -31.45 8.80 -8.54
CA THR A 877 -32.82 8.72 -7.98
C THR A 877 -33.78 7.96 -8.89
N SER A 878 -33.70 8.16 -10.21
CA SER A 878 -34.51 7.42 -11.19
C SER A 878 -34.21 5.91 -11.14
N ALA A 879 -32.93 5.53 -11.07
CA ALA A 879 -32.50 4.13 -10.99
C ALA A 879 -32.92 3.46 -9.66
N LEU A 880 -33.05 4.22 -8.57
CA LEU A 880 -33.51 3.69 -7.29
C LEU A 880 -35.03 3.69 -7.10
N ALA A 881 -35.77 4.57 -7.80
CA ALA A 881 -37.23 4.66 -7.69
C ALA A 881 -37.95 3.34 -8.02
N GLN A 882 -37.38 2.52 -8.92
CA GLN A 882 -37.92 1.18 -9.25
C GLN A 882 -37.82 0.16 -8.09
N TYR A 883 -37.11 0.51 -7.02
CA TYR A 883 -36.91 -0.28 -5.81
C TYR A 883 -37.61 0.29 -4.57
N LYS A 884 -38.43 1.33 -4.74
CA LYS A 884 -39.22 1.96 -3.67
C LYS A 884 -40.08 0.91 -2.94
N HIS A 885 -40.03 0.90 -1.60
CA HIS A 885 -40.78 -0.02 -0.72
C HIS A 885 -40.49 -1.51 -0.89
N LYS A 886 -39.58 -1.92 -1.78
CA LYS A 886 -39.14 -3.31 -1.87
C LYS A 886 -38.20 -3.58 -0.70
N LYS A 887 -38.48 -4.62 0.10
CA LYS A 887 -37.50 -5.12 1.07
C LYS A 887 -36.28 -5.60 0.27
N TYR A 888 -35.08 -5.44 0.85
CA TYR A 888 -33.79 -5.89 0.29
C TYR A 888 -33.71 -7.41 0.00
N SER A 889 -34.82 -8.14 0.16
CA SER A 889 -34.99 -9.59 -0.01
C SER A 889 -35.77 -9.98 -1.27
N GLU A 890 -36.32 -9.05 -2.05
CA GLU A 890 -36.88 -9.37 -3.37
C GLU A 890 -35.76 -9.46 -4.40
N LYS A 891 -35.95 -10.25 -5.46
CA LYS A 891 -35.01 -10.38 -6.59
C LYS A 891 -34.78 -9.02 -7.24
N VAL A 892 -33.86 -8.22 -6.70
CA VAL A 892 -33.39 -6.96 -7.26
C VAL A 892 -32.80 -7.28 -8.62
N ASN A 893 -33.30 -6.63 -9.68
CA ASN A 893 -32.70 -6.74 -10.99
C ASN A 893 -31.39 -5.96 -11.00
N LEU A 894 -30.30 -6.62 -10.60
CA LEU A 894 -28.99 -6.00 -10.48
C LEU A 894 -28.53 -5.34 -11.79
N ASP A 895 -28.96 -5.85 -12.95
CA ASP A 895 -28.64 -5.28 -14.26
C ASP A 895 -29.28 -3.90 -14.48
N ALA A 896 -30.32 -3.56 -13.71
CA ALA A 896 -30.98 -2.26 -13.74
C ALA A 896 -30.38 -1.24 -12.75
N LEU A 897 -29.39 -1.63 -11.93
CA LEU A 897 -28.65 -0.72 -11.03
C LEU A 897 -27.40 -0.21 -11.76
N ASN A 898 -27.59 0.70 -12.72
CA ASN A 898 -26.48 1.41 -13.36
C ASN A 898 -26.55 2.90 -12.98
N PHE A 899 -25.48 3.41 -12.40
CA PHE A 899 -25.41 4.78 -11.88
C PHE A 899 -24.44 5.61 -12.70
N THR A 900 -24.91 6.75 -13.21
CA THR A 900 -24.04 7.71 -13.89
C THR A 900 -23.20 8.46 -12.86
N LEU A 901 -21.88 8.30 -12.96
CA LEU A 901 -20.89 9.03 -12.17
C LEU A 901 -20.46 10.28 -12.92
N GLU A 902 -20.26 11.38 -12.20
CA GLU A 902 -19.59 12.54 -12.79
C GLU A 902 -18.09 12.25 -12.92
N ALA A 903 -17.59 12.30 -14.16
CA ALA A 903 -16.20 12.00 -14.45
C ALA A 903 -15.25 12.96 -13.70
N ASN A 904 -14.19 12.40 -13.09
CA ASN A 904 -13.08 13.12 -12.47
C ASN A 904 -13.47 14.10 -11.34
N LYS A 905 -14.65 13.96 -10.73
CA LYS A 905 -15.11 14.82 -9.63
C LYS A 905 -15.30 14.03 -8.36
N TYR A 906 -14.61 14.47 -7.30
CA TYR A 906 -14.58 13.82 -6.01
C TYR A 906 -14.98 14.78 -4.90
N TYR A 907 -15.50 14.25 -3.80
CA TYR A 907 -16.00 15.01 -2.67
C TYR A 907 -15.48 14.44 -1.35
N LEU A 908 -15.07 15.33 -0.44
CA LEU A 908 -14.78 15.05 0.96
C LEU A 908 -15.37 16.17 1.82
N GLY A 909 -16.27 15.82 2.75
CA GLY A 909 -16.96 16.78 3.60
C GLY A 909 -17.80 16.12 4.70
N GLY A 910 -18.71 16.89 5.30
CA GLY A 910 -19.58 16.37 6.38
C GLY A 910 -18.82 15.93 7.63
N LEU A 911 -17.67 16.57 7.92
CA LEU A 911 -16.74 16.15 8.98
C LEU A 911 -17.19 16.53 10.41
N GLY A 912 -18.27 17.30 10.54
CA GLY A 912 -18.77 17.82 11.81
C GLY A 912 -17.71 18.50 12.66
N SER A 913 -17.70 18.23 13.97
CA SER A 913 -16.70 18.73 14.92
C SER A 913 -15.42 17.89 14.98
N ARG A 914 -15.26 16.89 14.11
CA ARG A 914 -14.18 15.89 14.18
C ARG A 914 -13.24 15.94 12.97
N GLY A 915 -13.27 17.03 12.21
CA GLY A 915 -12.50 17.19 10.98
C GLY A 915 -10.99 17.04 11.15
N LEU A 916 -10.40 17.52 12.26
CA LEU A 916 -8.96 17.34 12.51
C LEU A 916 -8.57 15.87 12.67
N ASN A 917 -9.46 15.05 13.22
CA ASN A 917 -9.23 13.61 13.33
C ASN A 917 -9.50 12.89 12.01
N LEU A 918 -10.61 13.19 11.35
CA LEU A 918 -11.11 12.38 10.23
C LEU A 918 -10.50 12.76 8.86
N ALA A 919 -10.26 14.06 8.62
CA ALA A 919 -9.90 14.55 7.29
C ALA A 919 -8.61 13.92 6.70
N PRO A 920 -7.51 13.76 7.46
CA PRO A 920 -6.27 13.26 6.86
C PRO A 920 -6.39 11.83 6.31
N LEU A 921 -6.92 10.89 7.09
CA LEU A 921 -7.10 9.52 6.63
C LEU A 921 -8.13 9.40 5.50
N LEU A 922 -9.20 10.19 5.54
CA LEU A 922 -10.19 10.20 4.47
C LEU A 922 -9.64 10.81 3.18
N ALA A 923 -8.76 11.81 3.27
CA ALA A 923 -8.06 12.35 2.11
C ALA A 923 -7.18 11.29 1.42
N VAL A 924 -6.45 10.49 2.21
CA VAL A 924 -5.66 9.35 1.69
C VAL A 924 -6.57 8.40 0.90
N ASN A 925 -7.68 7.97 1.51
CA ASN A 925 -8.59 7.02 0.88
C ASN A 925 -9.28 7.61 -0.36
N LEU A 926 -9.65 8.90 -0.35
CA LEU A 926 -10.22 9.56 -1.53
C LEU A 926 -9.22 9.60 -2.69
N VAL A 927 -7.96 9.96 -2.41
CA VAL A 927 -6.90 10.00 -3.42
C VAL A 927 -6.59 8.59 -3.93
N HIS A 928 -6.57 7.59 -3.04
CA HIS A 928 -6.38 6.19 -3.44
C HIS A 928 -7.51 5.71 -4.37
N MET A 929 -8.77 6.01 -4.04
CA MET A 929 -9.91 5.71 -4.91
C MET A 929 -9.75 6.33 -6.29
N ALA A 930 -9.32 7.59 -6.37
CA ALA A 930 -9.13 8.29 -7.64
C ALA A 930 -7.98 7.71 -8.47
N LEU A 931 -6.84 7.38 -7.83
CA LEU A 931 -5.65 6.87 -8.50
C LEU A 931 -5.66 5.37 -8.76
N GLY A 932 -6.72 4.65 -8.36
CA GLY A 932 -6.79 3.20 -8.48
C GLY A 932 -5.88 2.46 -7.50
N LEU A 933 -5.43 3.13 -6.43
CA LEU A 933 -4.68 2.51 -5.33
C LEU A 933 -5.65 1.78 -4.39
N SER A 934 -5.15 0.79 -3.67
CA SER A 934 -5.91 0.05 -2.68
C SER A 934 -6.15 0.87 -1.42
N LEU A 935 -7.36 0.79 -0.86
CA LEU A 935 -7.82 1.65 0.23
C LEU A 935 -7.41 1.08 1.59
N SER A 936 -7.14 1.96 2.55
CA SER A 936 -6.78 1.58 3.92
C SER A 936 -8.00 1.40 4.83
N LEU A 937 -9.22 1.61 4.34
CA LEU A 937 -10.45 1.43 5.11
C LEU A 937 -11.24 0.23 4.58
N PRO A 938 -11.87 -0.56 5.47
CA PRO A 938 -12.64 -1.73 5.07
C PRO A 938 -13.88 -1.33 4.28
N ASP A 939 -14.36 -2.25 3.44
CA ASP A 939 -15.46 -2.02 2.50
C ASP A 939 -16.72 -1.47 3.19
N ARG A 940 -17.01 -1.94 4.41
CA ARG A 940 -18.15 -1.47 5.22
C ARG A 940 -18.06 0.02 5.58
N ILE A 941 -16.86 0.54 5.81
CA ILE A 941 -16.64 1.96 6.13
C ILE A 941 -16.70 2.78 4.85
N ILE A 942 -16.09 2.31 3.76
CA ILE A 942 -16.15 2.97 2.44
C ILE A 942 -17.60 3.15 1.97
N GLN A 943 -18.44 2.14 2.16
CA GLN A 943 -19.88 2.23 1.85
C GLN A 943 -20.60 3.27 2.72
N LYS A 944 -20.28 3.32 4.01
CA LYS A 944 -20.88 4.27 4.96
C LYS A 944 -20.33 5.69 4.86
N THR A 945 -19.21 5.91 4.17
CA THR A 945 -18.74 7.25 3.84
C THR A 945 -19.20 7.71 2.47
N ASN A 946 -19.76 6.84 1.63
CA ASN A 946 -20.23 7.21 0.30
C ASN A 946 -21.24 8.38 0.34
N PRO A 947 -21.11 9.41 -0.52
CA PRO A 947 -21.98 10.60 -0.49
C PRO A 947 -23.46 10.31 -0.76
N GLN A 948 -23.79 9.24 -1.49
CA GLN A 948 -25.16 8.94 -1.93
C GLN A 948 -25.94 8.03 -0.97
N ARG A 949 -25.30 7.51 0.08
CA ARG A 949 -25.95 6.59 1.03
C ARG A 949 -27.23 7.16 1.65
N LEU A 950 -27.28 8.47 1.87
CA LEU A 950 -28.42 9.15 2.48
C LEU A 950 -29.61 9.15 1.52
N LEU A 951 -29.37 9.55 0.27
CA LEU A 951 -30.37 9.57 -0.80
C LEU A 951 -30.86 8.17 -1.14
N ALA A 952 -29.96 7.18 -1.14
CA ALA A 952 -30.32 5.78 -1.36
C ALA A 952 -31.30 5.28 -0.29
N SER A 953 -30.99 5.53 0.98
CA SER A 953 -31.82 5.13 2.12
C SER A 953 -33.22 5.74 2.06
N GLN A 954 -33.33 7.01 1.65
CA GLN A 954 -34.62 7.72 1.53
C GLN A 954 -35.45 7.22 0.35
N THR A 955 -34.82 7.12 -0.83
CA THR A 955 -35.49 6.65 -2.05
C THR A 955 -36.04 5.23 -1.86
N LEU A 956 -35.27 4.34 -1.24
CA LEU A 956 -35.69 2.97 -0.95
C LEU A 956 -36.86 2.91 0.06
N LYS A 957 -36.86 3.79 1.07
CA LYS A 957 -37.97 3.93 2.03
C LYS A 957 -39.19 4.62 1.43
N GLY A 958 -39.05 5.16 0.23
CA GLY A 958 -40.08 5.88 -0.48
C GLY A 958 -40.41 7.26 0.07
N LEU A 959 -39.46 7.84 0.80
CA LEU A 959 -39.50 9.20 1.29
C LEU A 959 -39.08 10.14 0.15
N SER A 960 -39.86 11.21 -0.06
CA SER A 960 -39.62 12.25 -1.07
C SER A 960 -38.53 13.22 -0.66
#